data_AF-A0A418AX26-F1
#
_entry.id   AF-A0A418AX26-F1
#
_cell.length_a   1.000
_cell.length_b   1.000
_cell.length_c   1.000
_cell.angle_alpha   90.00
_cell.angle_beta   90.00
_cell.angle_gamma   90.00
#
_symmetry.space_group_name_H-M   'P 1'
#
loop_
_entity.id
_entity.type
_entity.pdbx_description
1 polymer ?
#
loop_
_entity_poly.entity_id
_entity_poly.type
_entity_poly.pdbx_seq_one_letter_code
_entity_poly.pdbx_strand_id
1 'polypeptide(L)'
;MPLYRFFNAAIRELFEEVDISLTAPRLWTALTQADRRQWRHRIVDDKDDFGSLLRRAKCAAQVDELLPFSHVITPEGSPHRFDTWFFLARITGADVPHTHNSELDGECLWLTAHDALAGYSKGLFAFATPQLYLLHQFRQFESTNKLWATAKADAAIGNIPTVLPQRLPPSVTAGGFETLKFVSVTLPERTKSTMADVPTDVVSKDDEVQPPCGIITEHRAEASRPRRVHFSATSVAVTCVFVVNLVAMPLKPYLTEPLPISDTAMYRAPVVFPSVSPSLLPEPAVATIHPFKQLYNNTTLPHGAAYYHDPVHVVEVMRTSVSSSACADPVQLITSILGVPYFPPDVKRAIVDSVCGRRDASIDVGRVWRIYFGSKQDSLSAAWVVADTTSATNDKFATVYFTFTPYIWSPTWIVAKFVYRFVMSMAILAFIVYKYYVPLRHLRRNLEALPLHVSSTAVRYEIVVGEPTCLVLSNVWVCLAFVVDFFASTEFFGAACLRMGQTADMALFFLGVLYLGRTVWCAYMSLVLLNIVLKRVRRAAWAVPANSTTLAIAVTVGGGLLTTIQVKLPPLMAFYTWLLTFVTTTDARGNVSTLDDTAAMMVYVFGMIGTCFGIVLGKKYAGLWLTKRRKQLRNRIRSIQVGATYTLNENMPRAGDILQVQPSHASIDVPN
;
A
#
# COMPACT_ATOMS: atom_id res chain seq x y z
N MET A 1 -0.61 -29.27 28.92
CA MET A 1 -0.67 -29.38 27.44
C MET A 1 -0.46 -28.09 26.60
N PRO A 2 -0.42 -26.83 27.10
CA PRO A 2 -0.18 -25.65 26.24
C PRO A 2 1.20 -25.59 25.54
N LEU A 3 2.22 -26.19 26.16
CA LEU A 3 3.62 -26.08 25.73
C LEU A 3 3.96 -26.85 24.44
N TYR A 4 3.26 -27.94 24.14
CA TYR A 4 3.64 -28.85 23.03
C TYR A 4 3.74 -28.15 21.65
N ARG A 5 2.96 -27.09 21.44
CA ARG A 5 3.04 -26.26 20.22
C ARG A 5 4.34 -25.45 20.14
N PHE A 6 4.84 -24.93 21.25
CA PHE A 6 6.11 -24.21 21.32
C PHE A 6 7.30 -25.15 21.13
N PHE A 7 7.22 -26.37 21.66
CA PHE A 7 8.23 -27.41 21.40
C PHE A 7 8.32 -27.75 19.91
N ASN A 8 7.18 -28.03 19.26
CA ASN A 8 7.16 -28.33 17.82
C ASN A 8 7.63 -27.13 16.98
N ALA A 9 7.26 -25.91 17.38
CA ALA A 9 7.76 -24.71 16.72
C ALA A 9 9.28 -24.58 16.85
N ALA A 10 9.84 -24.78 18.04
CA ALA A 10 11.28 -24.72 18.27
C ALA A 10 12.05 -25.79 17.47
N ILE A 11 11.55 -27.03 17.42
CA ILE A 11 12.15 -28.12 16.61
C ILE A 11 12.11 -27.77 15.12
N ARG A 12 10.98 -27.24 14.65
CA ARG A 12 10.81 -26.84 13.24
C ARG A 12 11.77 -25.70 12.87
N GLU A 13 11.78 -24.61 13.64
CA GLU A 13 12.64 -23.44 13.38
C GLU A 13 14.13 -23.81 13.41
N LEU A 14 14.53 -24.68 14.35
CA LEU A 14 15.91 -25.18 14.43
C LEU A 14 16.33 -25.94 13.16
N PHE A 15 15.42 -26.71 12.57
CA PHE A 15 15.68 -27.36 11.28
C PHE A 15 15.72 -26.35 10.13
N GLU A 16 14.77 -25.42 10.07
CA GLU A 16 14.68 -24.41 9.02
C GLU A 16 15.93 -23.52 8.94
N GLU A 17 16.40 -23.02 10.08
CA GLU A 17 17.50 -22.05 10.11
C GLU A 17 18.88 -22.71 9.98
N VAL A 18 19.10 -23.86 10.64
CA VAL A 18 20.46 -24.43 10.80
C VAL A 18 20.59 -25.93 10.43
N ASP A 19 19.56 -26.56 9.83
CA ASP A 19 19.55 -27.98 9.42
C ASP A 19 19.77 -28.98 10.58
N ILE A 20 19.60 -28.54 11.83
CA ILE A 20 19.68 -29.43 13.00
C ILE A 20 18.31 -30.09 13.21
N SER A 21 18.30 -31.42 13.36
CA SER A 21 17.08 -32.23 13.36
C SER A 21 16.85 -32.90 14.70
N LEU A 22 15.93 -32.38 15.51
CA LEU A 22 15.48 -33.05 16.73
C LEU A 22 14.33 -34.02 16.44
N THR A 23 14.63 -35.08 15.67
CA THR A 23 13.67 -36.12 15.26
C THR A 23 14.22 -37.53 15.45
N ALA A 24 13.33 -38.52 15.57
CA ALA A 24 13.66 -39.93 15.52
C ALA A 24 12.95 -40.64 14.34
N PRO A 25 13.69 -41.28 13.41
CA PRO A 25 15.13 -41.12 13.22
C PRO A 25 15.49 -39.67 12.81
N ARG A 26 16.77 -39.30 12.85
CA ARG A 26 17.23 -37.95 12.46
C ARG A 26 16.96 -37.71 10.97
N LEU A 27 16.51 -36.52 10.57
CA LEU A 27 16.12 -36.26 9.16
C LEU A 27 17.24 -36.55 8.15
N TRP A 28 18.51 -36.35 8.51
CA TRP A 28 19.65 -36.66 7.63
C TRP A 28 19.89 -38.15 7.39
N THR A 29 19.28 -39.03 8.18
CA THR A 29 19.31 -40.48 7.93
C THR A 29 18.29 -40.91 6.88
N ALA A 30 17.20 -40.14 6.72
CA ALA A 30 16.12 -40.45 5.81
C ALA A 30 16.15 -39.62 4.51
N LEU A 31 16.78 -38.44 4.53
CA LEU A 31 16.77 -37.48 3.45
C LEU A 31 18.17 -36.98 3.12
N THR A 32 18.45 -36.81 1.82
CA THR A 32 19.69 -36.20 1.34
C THR A 32 19.76 -34.71 1.71
N GLN A 33 20.96 -34.11 1.67
CA GLN A 33 21.12 -32.68 1.93
C GLN A 33 20.30 -31.81 0.96
N ALA A 34 20.26 -32.19 -0.32
CA ALA A 34 19.49 -31.48 -1.34
C ALA A 34 17.98 -31.51 -1.02
N ASP A 35 17.47 -32.68 -0.61
CA ASP A 35 16.07 -32.81 -0.18
C ASP A 35 15.78 -31.95 1.04
N ARG A 36 16.63 -32.04 2.09
CA ARG A 36 16.44 -31.23 3.31
C ARG A 36 16.44 -29.74 3.01
N ARG A 37 17.35 -29.26 2.15
CA ARG A 37 17.35 -27.87 1.68
C ARG A 37 16.06 -27.49 0.97
N GLN A 38 15.58 -28.34 0.05
CA GLN A 38 14.31 -28.09 -0.64
C GLN A 38 13.13 -28.05 0.34
N TRP A 39 13.14 -28.90 1.36
CA TRP A 39 12.13 -28.89 2.41
C TRP A 39 12.20 -27.63 3.28
N ARG A 40 13.39 -27.15 3.65
CA ARG A 40 13.55 -25.89 4.39
C ARG A 40 12.95 -24.72 3.61
N HIS A 41 13.26 -24.58 2.33
CA HIS A 41 12.61 -23.59 1.45
C HIS A 41 11.09 -23.72 1.42
N ARG A 42 10.58 -24.95 1.24
CA ARG A 42 9.13 -25.19 1.19
C ARG A 42 8.43 -24.83 2.48
N ILE A 43 9.00 -25.14 3.64
CA ILE A 43 8.36 -24.84 4.92
C ILE A 43 8.40 -23.32 5.21
N VAL A 44 9.48 -22.62 4.82
CA VAL A 44 9.55 -21.15 4.93
C VAL A 44 8.47 -20.47 4.09
N ASP A 45 8.25 -20.94 2.87
CA ASP A 45 7.24 -20.40 1.95
C ASP A 45 5.80 -20.85 2.30
N ASP A 46 5.65 -22.08 2.80
CA ASP A 46 4.39 -22.73 3.14
C ASP A 46 4.43 -23.34 4.56
N LYS A 47 4.17 -22.48 5.55
CA LYS A 47 4.36 -22.69 7.00
C LYS A 47 3.72 -23.96 7.60
N ASP A 48 2.87 -24.66 6.85
CA ASP A 48 2.16 -25.86 7.28
C ASP A 48 2.80 -27.18 6.78
N ASP A 49 3.95 -27.14 6.08
CA ASP A 49 4.54 -28.33 5.42
C ASP A 49 5.45 -29.20 6.32
N PHE A 50 5.78 -28.76 7.54
CA PHE A 50 6.68 -29.53 8.43
C PHE A 50 6.10 -30.90 8.84
N GLY A 51 4.79 -30.99 9.05
CA GLY A 51 4.14 -32.28 9.34
C GLY A 51 4.19 -33.24 8.14
N SER A 52 4.15 -32.71 6.91
CA SER A 52 4.30 -33.51 5.68
C SER A 52 5.72 -34.02 5.50
N LEU A 53 6.72 -33.19 5.82
CA LEU A 53 8.12 -33.60 5.90
C LEU A 53 8.28 -34.79 6.84
N LEU A 54 7.79 -34.69 8.08
CA LEU A 54 7.89 -35.75 9.07
C LEU A 54 7.22 -37.06 8.59
N ARG A 55 6.02 -36.97 7.99
CA ARG A 55 5.34 -38.14 7.41
C ARG A 55 6.12 -38.76 6.27
N ARG A 56 6.68 -37.95 5.35
CA ARG A 56 7.46 -38.43 4.21
C ARG A 56 8.76 -39.11 4.65
N ALA A 57 9.46 -38.50 5.60
CA ALA A 57 10.70 -39.01 6.16
C ALA A 57 10.48 -40.16 7.16
N LYS A 58 9.22 -40.45 7.52
CA LYS A 58 8.84 -41.40 8.58
C LYS A 58 9.54 -41.10 9.91
N CYS A 59 9.62 -39.81 10.24
CA CYS A 59 10.26 -39.28 11.44
C CYS A 59 9.21 -38.72 12.41
N ALA A 60 9.51 -38.77 13.71
CA ALA A 60 8.74 -38.11 14.75
C ALA A 60 9.59 -37.05 15.46
N ALA A 61 9.01 -35.87 15.73
CA ALA A 61 9.67 -34.82 16.50
C ALA A 61 9.93 -35.29 17.95
N GLN A 62 11.15 -35.07 18.45
CA GLN A 62 11.59 -35.49 19.78
C GLN A 62 11.51 -34.31 20.75
N VAL A 63 10.33 -34.07 21.30
CA VAL A 63 10.11 -32.96 22.24
C VAL A 63 10.89 -33.13 23.55
N ASP A 64 11.21 -34.36 23.94
CA ASP A 64 11.97 -34.67 25.16
C ASP A 64 13.46 -34.30 25.05
N GLU A 65 13.95 -34.02 23.83
CA GLU A 65 15.30 -33.49 23.60
C GLU A 65 15.38 -31.96 23.81
N LEU A 66 14.25 -31.29 23.94
CA LEU A 66 14.17 -29.88 24.31
C LEU A 66 13.85 -29.72 25.78
N LEU A 67 14.51 -28.75 26.40
CA LEU A 67 14.32 -28.40 27.79
C LEU A 67 13.89 -26.94 27.91
N PRO A 68 12.69 -26.62 28.44
CA PRO A 68 12.30 -25.25 28.69
C PRO A 68 13.31 -24.57 29.64
N PHE A 69 13.78 -23.38 29.27
CA PHE A 69 14.81 -22.68 30.03
C PHE A 69 14.37 -21.29 30.49
N SER A 70 13.73 -20.52 29.62
CA SER A 70 13.30 -19.17 29.96
C SER A 70 12.04 -18.80 29.17
N HIS A 71 11.24 -17.91 29.75
CA HIS A 71 10.07 -17.34 29.10
C HIS A 71 10.19 -15.82 29.13
N VAL A 72 10.42 -15.20 27.98
CA VAL A 72 10.71 -13.77 27.87
C VAL A 72 9.58 -13.08 27.12
N ILE A 73 9.01 -12.05 27.76
CA ILE A 73 7.99 -11.22 27.13
C ILE A 73 8.59 -9.87 26.79
N THR A 74 8.35 -9.40 25.58
CA THR A 74 8.80 -8.08 25.15
C THR A 74 8.03 -6.98 25.92
N PRO A 75 8.72 -5.94 26.46
CA PRO A 75 8.09 -4.85 27.19
C PRO A 75 6.95 -4.15 26.42
N GLU A 76 5.99 -3.60 27.16
CA GLU A 76 4.78 -2.97 26.60
C GLU A 76 5.05 -1.78 25.67
N GLY A 77 6.15 -1.05 25.89
CA GLY A 77 6.53 0.11 25.06
C GLY A 77 7.20 -0.23 23.73
N SER A 78 7.43 -1.51 23.40
CA SER A 78 8.02 -1.91 22.13
C SER A 78 6.99 -1.90 21.00
N PRO A 79 7.31 -1.37 19.79
CA PRO A 79 6.39 -1.35 18.65
C PRO A 79 6.00 -2.76 18.17
N HIS A 80 6.85 -3.76 18.44
CA HIS A 80 6.57 -5.17 18.19
C HIS A 80 6.82 -5.95 19.47
N ARG A 81 5.90 -6.83 19.84
CA ARG A 81 5.96 -7.61 21.08
C ARG A 81 5.83 -9.10 20.80
N PHE A 82 6.65 -9.86 21.50
CA PHE A 82 6.65 -11.31 21.47
C PHE A 82 6.53 -11.86 22.89
N ASP A 83 5.79 -12.96 23.03
CA ASP A 83 5.77 -13.87 24.16
C ASP A 83 6.57 -15.09 23.69
N THR A 84 7.81 -15.22 24.18
CA THR A 84 8.79 -16.16 23.61
C THR A 84 9.26 -17.15 24.66
N TRP A 85 9.03 -18.42 24.38
CA TRP A 85 9.60 -19.55 25.12
C TRP A 85 10.95 -19.93 24.53
N PHE A 86 11.97 -19.98 25.39
CA PHE A 86 13.32 -20.42 25.05
C PHE A 86 13.56 -21.82 25.58
N PHE A 87 14.15 -22.64 24.71
CA PHE A 87 14.47 -24.04 24.99
C PHE A 87 15.96 -24.27 24.85
N LEU A 88 16.50 -25.18 25.64
CA LEU A 88 17.84 -25.73 25.50
C LEU A 88 17.75 -27.07 24.77
N ALA A 89 18.68 -27.28 23.83
CA ALA A 89 18.93 -28.56 23.19
C ALA A 89 20.39 -28.93 23.40
N ARG A 90 20.69 -30.22 23.61
CA ARG A 90 22.06 -30.74 23.60
C ARG A 90 22.37 -31.24 22.20
N ILE A 91 23.32 -30.57 21.55
CA ILE A 91 23.79 -30.93 20.21
C ILE A 91 25.19 -31.52 20.37
N THR A 92 25.38 -32.74 19.88
CA THR A 92 26.69 -33.38 19.79
C THR A 92 27.24 -33.27 18.36
N GLY A 93 28.53 -33.59 18.15
CA GLY A 93 29.10 -33.59 16.81
C GLY A 93 28.39 -34.52 15.82
N ALA A 94 27.69 -35.56 16.32
CA ALA A 94 26.87 -36.46 15.50
C ALA A 94 25.52 -35.85 15.08
N ASP A 95 25.09 -34.78 15.75
CA ASP A 95 23.84 -34.06 15.47
C ASP A 95 24.04 -32.88 14.51
N VAL A 96 25.30 -32.58 14.17
CA VAL A 96 25.66 -31.52 13.22
C VAL A 96 25.74 -32.12 11.82
N PRO A 97 24.92 -31.65 10.85
CA PRO A 97 25.00 -32.13 9.48
C PRO A 97 26.40 -31.98 8.92
N HIS A 98 26.90 -33.02 8.25
CA HIS A 98 28.12 -32.92 7.46
C HIS A 98 27.86 -31.95 6.29
N THR A 99 28.39 -30.73 6.41
CA THR A 99 28.57 -29.63 5.44
C THR A 99 27.82 -28.32 5.73
N HIS A 100 28.61 -27.24 5.72
CA HIS A 100 28.28 -25.83 5.96
C HIS A 100 27.65 -25.16 4.74
N ASN A 101 26.37 -25.41 4.47
CA ASN A 101 25.59 -24.54 3.59
C ASN A 101 24.20 -24.35 4.20
N SER A 102 24.15 -23.62 5.32
CA SER A 102 22.89 -23.06 5.82
C SER A 102 22.49 -21.85 4.98
N GLU A 103 21.20 -21.57 4.96
CA GLU A 103 20.58 -20.52 4.13
C GLU A 103 20.67 -19.12 4.76
N LEU A 104 21.30 -19.04 5.93
CA LEU A 104 21.60 -17.79 6.61
C LEU A 104 22.72 -17.07 5.84
N ASP A 105 22.51 -15.78 5.53
CA ASP A 105 23.54 -14.91 4.94
C ASP A 105 24.72 -14.76 5.94
N GLY A 106 25.65 -15.74 5.99
CA GLY A 106 26.85 -15.70 6.84
C GLY A 106 27.37 -17.07 7.30
N GLU A 107 28.49 -17.05 8.02
CA GLU A 107 29.05 -18.24 8.68
C GLU A 107 28.25 -18.59 9.95
N CYS A 108 27.93 -19.88 10.14
CA CYS A 108 27.35 -20.38 11.39
C CYS A 108 28.48 -20.71 12.37
N LEU A 109 28.53 -20.00 13.49
CA LEU A 109 29.59 -20.15 14.50
C LEU A 109 29.04 -20.75 15.79
N TRP A 110 29.76 -21.73 16.34
CA TRP A 110 29.57 -22.17 17.73
C TRP A 110 30.43 -21.28 18.63
N LEU A 111 29.78 -20.48 19.47
CA LEU A 111 30.45 -19.53 20.37
C LEU A 111 30.15 -19.86 21.83
N THR A 112 31.10 -19.59 22.71
CA THR A 112 30.79 -19.52 24.14
C THR A 112 29.97 -18.26 24.43
N ALA A 113 29.18 -18.26 25.51
CA ALA A 113 28.45 -17.07 25.93
C ALA A 113 29.40 -15.87 26.21
N HIS A 114 30.62 -16.16 26.65
CA HIS A 114 31.65 -15.16 26.88
C HIS A 114 32.10 -14.50 25.57
N ASP A 115 32.42 -15.31 24.55
CA ASP A 115 32.88 -14.82 23.24
C ASP A 115 31.77 -14.06 22.50
N ALA A 116 30.52 -14.53 22.59
CA ALA A 116 29.38 -13.84 22.00
C ALA A 116 29.18 -12.45 22.60
N LEU A 117 29.25 -12.31 23.94
CA LEU A 117 29.14 -11.01 24.61
C LEU A 117 30.36 -10.11 24.34
N ALA A 118 31.56 -10.67 24.25
CA ALA A 118 32.78 -9.92 23.90
C ALA A 118 32.76 -9.44 22.45
N GLY A 119 32.22 -10.23 21.52
CA GLY A 119 32.02 -9.81 20.13
C GLY A 119 30.93 -8.74 20.02
N TYR A 120 29.85 -8.85 20.78
CA TYR A 120 28.82 -7.81 20.86
C TYR A 120 29.37 -6.48 21.38
N SER A 121 30.19 -6.49 22.46
CA SER A 121 30.77 -5.26 23.01
C SER A 121 31.77 -4.57 22.07
N LYS A 122 32.41 -5.36 21.18
CA LYS A 122 33.29 -4.86 20.12
C LYS A 122 32.55 -4.45 18.83
N GLY A 123 31.22 -4.59 18.80
CA GLY A 123 30.41 -4.29 17.62
C GLY A 123 30.54 -5.31 16.48
N LEU A 124 31.12 -6.48 16.74
CA LEU A 124 31.27 -7.58 15.78
C LEU A 124 29.97 -8.37 15.59
N PHE A 125 29.15 -8.47 16.64
CA PHE A 125 27.86 -9.16 16.61
C PHE A 125 26.73 -8.21 17.03
N ALA A 126 25.54 -8.41 16.46
CA ALA A 126 24.33 -7.70 16.84
C ALA A 126 23.32 -8.71 17.39
N PHE A 127 22.87 -8.50 18.64
CA PHE A 127 21.89 -9.37 19.29
C PHE A 127 20.65 -8.57 19.71
N ALA A 128 19.49 -9.22 19.60
CA ALA A 128 18.25 -8.70 20.17
C ALA A 128 18.30 -8.77 21.71
N THR A 129 17.50 -7.93 22.38
CA THR A 129 17.50 -7.83 23.85
C THR A 129 17.28 -9.18 24.57
N PRO A 130 16.34 -10.05 24.14
CA PRO A 130 16.19 -11.38 24.77
C PRO A 130 17.45 -12.26 24.64
N GLN A 131 18.16 -12.19 23.51
CA GLN A 131 19.38 -12.97 23.28
C GLN A 131 20.51 -12.51 24.22
N LEU A 132 20.69 -11.20 24.39
CA LEU A 132 21.67 -10.67 25.35
C LEU A 132 21.36 -11.10 26.78
N TYR A 133 20.08 -11.10 27.16
CA TYR A 133 19.65 -11.56 28.49
C TYR A 133 20.02 -13.04 28.71
N LEU A 134 19.73 -13.91 27.74
CA LEU A 134 20.08 -15.33 27.82
C LEU A 134 21.58 -15.56 27.85
N LEU A 135 22.37 -14.84 27.04
CA LEU A 135 23.83 -14.92 27.05
C LEU A 135 24.40 -14.50 28.42
N HIS A 136 23.83 -13.49 29.06
CA HIS A 136 24.20 -13.10 30.42
C HIS A 136 23.84 -14.17 31.46
N GLN A 137 22.70 -14.85 31.32
CA GLN A 137 22.35 -15.99 32.17
C GLN A 137 23.32 -17.17 31.94
N PHE A 138 23.59 -17.54 30.70
CA PHE A 138 24.53 -18.62 30.37
C PHE A 138 25.93 -18.39 30.90
N ARG A 139 26.40 -17.13 30.89
CA ARG A 139 27.70 -16.75 31.46
C ARG A 139 27.83 -17.05 32.97
N GLN A 140 26.73 -17.21 33.70
CA GLN A 140 26.76 -17.55 35.13
C GLN A 140 27.07 -19.03 35.39
N PHE A 141 27.01 -19.88 34.36
CA PHE A 141 27.28 -21.31 34.48
C PHE A 141 28.70 -21.63 34.05
N GLU A 142 29.38 -22.43 34.86
CA GLU A 142 30.76 -22.88 34.61
C GLU A 142 30.86 -23.94 33.50
N SER A 143 29.77 -24.64 33.20
CA SER A 143 29.72 -25.66 32.15
C SER A 143 28.30 -25.88 31.61
N THR A 144 28.22 -26.41 30.39
CA THR A 144 26.96 -26.84 29.76
C THR A 144 26.26 -27.96 30.55
N ASN A 145 27.03 -28.81 31.24
CA ASN A 145 26.49 -29.85 32.12
C ASN A 145 25.77 -29.27 33.32
N LYS A 146 26.38 -28.27 33.99
CA LYS A 146 25.77 -27.57 35.13
C LYS A 146 24.52 -26.80 34.69
N LEU A 147 24.60 -26.06 33.57
CA LEU A 147 23.45 -25.37 32.96
C LEU A 147 22.27 -26.34 32.72
N TRP A 148 22.54 -27.47 32.07
CA TRP A 148 21.50 -28.45 31.76
C TRP A 148 20.91 -29.09 33.00
N ALA A 149 21.74 -29.46 33.99
CA ALA A 149 21.27 -30.06 35.24
C ALA A 149 20.35 -29.10 36.01
N THR A 150 20.75 -27.83 36.12
CA THR A 150 19.95 -26.77 36.75
C THR A 150 18.64 -26.55 36.00
N ALA A 151 18.69 -26.33 34.69
CA ALA A 151 17.49 -26.15 33.88
C ALA A 151 16.55 -27.36 33.95
N LYS A 152 17.09 -28.58 34.05
CA LYS A 152 16.28 -29.80 34.15
C LYS A 152 15.58 -29.91 35.50
N ALA A 153 16.28 -29.55 36.58
CA ALA A 153 15.69 -29.48 37.91
C ALA A 153 14.57 -28.41 37.95
N ASP A 154 14.83 -27.22 37.42
CA ASP A 154 13.87 -26.13 37.35
C ASP A 154 12.63 -26.48 36.53
N ALA A 155 12.82 -27.08 35.34
CA ALA A 155 11.72 -27.51 34.49
C ALA A 155 10.87 -28.62 35.14
N ALA A 156 11.49 -29.54 35.89
CA ALA A 156 10.77 -30.64 36.57
C ALA A 156 9.79 -30.14 37.63
N ILE A 157 10.08 -29.02 38.28
CA ILE A 157 9.19 -28.36 39.25
C ILE A 157 8.38 -27.21 38.65
N GLY A 158 8.46 -27.00 37.33
CA GLY A 158 7.75 -25.92 36.62
C GLY A 158 8.28 -24.51 36.92
N ASN A 159 9.46 -24.39 37.53
CA ASN A 159 10.09 -23.13 37.90
C ASN A 159 10.80 -22.50 36.69
N ILE A 160 10.05 -22.11 35.67
CA ILE A 160 10.61 -21.44 34.48
C ILE A 160 10.32 -19.94 34.61
N PRO A 161 11.31 -19.12 34.98
CA PRO A 161 11.08 -17.71 35.29
C PRO A 161 10.55 -16.98 34.05
N THR A 162 9.40 -16.33 34.23
CA THR A 162 8.85 -15.41 33.23
C THR A 162 9.46 -14.04 33.46
N VAL A 163 10.19 -13.53 32.47
CA VAL A 163 11.01 -12.31 32.59
C VAL A 163 10.51 -11.25 31.63
N LEU A 164 10.37 -10.03 32.15
CA LEU A 164 10.12 -8.82 31.36
C LEU A 164 11.40 -7.96 31.31
N PRO A 165 12.36 -8.23 30.41
CA PRO A 165 13.62 -7.52 30.38
C PRO A 165 13.41 -6.07 29.96
N GLN A 166 13.64 -5.14 30.88
CA GLN A 166 13.73 -3.72 30.56
C GLN A 166 15.19 -3.32 30.33
N ARG A 167 15.47 -2.64 29.22
CA ARG A 167 16.76 -1.99 28.99
C ARG A 167 16.76 -0.69 29.81
N LEU A 168 17.55 -0.63 30.88
CA LEU A 168 17.75 0.62 31.60
C LEU A 168 18.50 1.64 30.69
N PRO A 169 18.20 2.94 30.78
CA PRO A 169 19.00 3.96 30.11
C PRO A 169 20.47 3.87 30.60
N PRO A 170 21.45 4.15 29.73
CA PRO A 170 22.86 4.07 30.11
C PRO A 170 23.14 5.01 31.29
N SER A 171 23.57 4.45 32.42
CA SER A 171 24.08 5.24 33.55
C SER A 171 25.57 5.50 33.33
N VAL A 172 25.97 6.77 33.28
CA VAL A 172 27.38 7.17 33.21
C VAL A 172 28.02 6.87 34.56
N THR A 173 28.85 5.83 34.64
CA THR A 173 29.80 5.66 35.76
C THR A 173 31.18 6.14 35.32
N ALA A 174 31.80 6.97 36.16
CA ALA A 174 33.17 7.45 35.96
C ALA A 174 34.13 6.26 36.07
N GLY A 175 34.77 5.90 34.95
CA GLY A 175 35.54 4.68 34.77
C GLY A 175 34.91 3.82 33.69
N GLY A 176 35.30 4.07 32.44
CA GLY A 176 34.58 3.63 31.24
C GLY A 176 34.34 2.12 31.18
N PHE A 177 33.08 1.71 31.28
CA PHE A 177 32.47 0.56 30.60
C PHE A 177 30.94 0.70 30.71
N GLU A 178 30.22 0.64 29.58
CA GLU A 178 28.76 0.59 29.58
C GLU A 178 28.29 -0.76 30.15
N THR A 179 27.86 -0.80 31.41
CA THR A 179 27.15 -1.96 31.95
C THR A 179 25.66 -1.83 31.59
N LEU A 180 25.20 -2.64 30.63
CA LEU A 180 23.77 -2.84 30.41
C LEU A 180 23.18 -3.46 31.69
N LYS A 181 22.46 -2.66 32.48
CA LYS A 181 21.67 -3.17 33.60
C LYS A 181 20.33 -3.66 33.09
N PHE A 182 20.04 -4.92 33.34
CA PHE A 182 18.72 -5.52 33.12
C PHE A 182 18.03 -5.63 34.47
N VAL A 183 16.79 -5.15 34.56
CA VAL A 183 15.92 -5.45 35.70
C VAL A 183 15.05 -6.63 35.28
N SER A 184 15.22 -7.76 35.96
CA SER A 184 14.26 -8.86 35.89
C SER A 184 13.12 -8.56 36.86
N VAL A 185 11.94 -8.25 36.34
CA VAL A 185 10.72 -8.27 37.16
C VAL A 185 10.18 -9.69 37.09
N THR A 186 10.39 -10.47 38.15
CA THR A 186 9.68 -11.74 38.36
C THR A 186 8.23 -11.42 38.68
N LEU A 187 7.30 -11.96 37.89
CA LEU A 187 5.88 -11.83 38.19
C LEU A 187 5.58 -12.56 39.52
N PRO A 188 4.78 -11.98 40.44
CA PRO A 188 4.54 -12.58 41.75
C PRO A 188 3.87 -13.96 41.60
N GLU A 189 4.39 -14.95 42.35
CA GLU A 189 3.70 -16.22 42.56
C GLU A 189 2.38 -15.96 43.30
N ARG A 190 1.33 -16.66 42.87
CA ARG A 190 -0.01 -16.62 43.44
C ARG A 190 0.09 -16.97 44.94
N THR A 191 -0.02 -15.99 45.82
CA THR A 191 -0.07 -16.18 47.28
C THR A 191 -1.11 -17.23 47.61
N LYS A 192 -0.69 -18.33 48.26
CA LYS A 192 -1.59 -19.23 48.96
C LYS A 192 -2.29 -18.40 50.04
N SER A 193 -3.51 -17.98 49.75
CA SER A 193 -4.40 -17.35 50.72
C SER A 193 -4.63 -18.34 51.87
N THR A 194 -4.06 -18.03 53.03
CA THR A 194 -4.41 -18.63 54.32
C THR A 194 -5.92 -18.48 54.52
N MET A 195 -6.61 -19.61 54.72
CA MET A 195 -7.99 -19.63 55.20
C MET A 195 -8.00 -19.09 56.63
N ALA A 196 -8.69 -17.97 56.83
CA ALA A 196 -9.12 -17.51 58.14
C ALA A 196 -10.59 -17.91 58.34
N ASP A 197 -10.81 -18.67 59.40
CA ASP A 197 -12.01 -18.84 60.24
C ASP A 197 -13.40 -18.60 59.64
N VAL A 198 -14.17 -19.69 59.56
CA VAL A 198 -15.63 -19.68 59.62
C VAL A 198 -16.08 -20.73 60.65
N PRO A 199 -17.06 -20.43 61.53
CA PRO A 199 -17.30 -21.21 62.74
C PRO A 199 -18.02 -22.54 62.47
N THR A 200 -17.73 -23.46 63.38
CA THR A 200 -18.41 -24.73 63.67
C THR A 200 -19.92 -24.59 63.76
N ASP A 201 -20.66 -25.50 63.12
CA ASP A 201 -21.81 -26.16 63.75
C ASP A 201 -22.33 -27.38 62.97
N VAL A 202 -22.80 -28.34 63.77
CA VAL A 202 -23.64 -29.54 63.50
C VAL A 202 -22.95 -30.88 63.15
N VAL A 203 -23.31 -31.84 64.00
CA VAL A 203 -22.85 -33.21 64.21
C VAL A 203 -23.73 -34.23 63.49
N SER A 204 -23.11 -35.30 62.95
CA SER A 204 -23.55 -36.73 62.97
C SER A 204 -22.46 -37.57 62.25
N LYS A 205 -21.64 -38.41 62.90
CA LYS A 205 -21.83 -39.86 63.17
C LYS A 205 -22.52 -40.59 61.98
N ASP A 206 -21.93 -41.57 61.29
CA ASP A 206 -21.22 -42.79 61.76
C ASP A 206 -20.26 -43.43 60.68
N ASP A 207 -19.46 -44.39 61.15
CA ASP A 207 -18.85 -45.56 60.46
C ASP A 207 -17.49 -45.51 59.70
N GLU A 208 -16.51 -46.07 60.42
CA GLU A 208 -15.54 -47.11 60.03
C GLU A 208 -14.28 -46.85 59.17
N VAL A 209 -13.23 -47.59 59.54
CA VAL A 209 -11.80 -47.38 59.33
C VAL A 209 -11.26 -48.35 58.26
N GLN A 210 -10.43 -47.89 57.31
CA GLN A 210 -9.25 -48.61 56.74
C GLN A 210 -8.45 -47.74 55.70
N PRO A 211 -7.16 -48.06 55.36
CA PRO A 211 -6.00 -47.14 55.39
C PRO A 211 -5.61 -46.56 54.00
N PRO A 212 -4.58 -45.67 53.89
CA PRO A 212 -4.48 -44.70 52.80
C PRO A 212 -3.87 -45.31 51.53
N CYS A 213 -4.58 -45.20 50.41
CA CYS A 213 -4.02 -45.40 49.08
C CYS A 213 -3.82 -44.03 48.45
N GLY A 214 -2.56 -43.67 48.16
CA GLY A 214 -2.17 -42.39 47.59
C GLY A 214 -2.82 -42.18 46.22
N ILE A 215 -3.80 -41.29 46.17
CA ILE A 215 -4.34 -40.75 44.93
C ILE A 215 -3.57 -39.45 44.66
N ILE A 216 -2.74 -39.50 43.63
CA ILE A 216 -2.18 -38.33 42.95
C ILE A 216 -3.39 -37.45 42.61
N THR A 217 -3.50 -36.31 43.29
CA THR A 217 -4.52 -35.31 42.96
C THR A 217 -4.21 -34.80 41.55
N GLU A 218 -4.98 -35.28 40.58
CA GLU A 218 -5.12 -34.60 39.30
C GLU A 218 -5.46 -33.14 39.60
N HIS A 219 -4.51 -32.24 39.31
CA HIS A 219 -4.82 -30.83 39.17
C HIS A 219 -5.80 -30.69 38.01
N ARG A 220 -7.09 -30.80 38.33
CA ARG A 220 -8.20 -30.39 37.48
C ARG A 220 -7.97 -28.93 37.17
N ALA A 221 -7.44 -28.65 35.98
CA ALA A 221 -7.33 -27.31 35.44
C ALA A 221 -8.72 -26.66 35.57
N GLU A 222 -8.81 -25.60 36.38
CA GLU A 222 -10.01 -24.77 36.47
C GLU A 222 -10.43 -24.44 35.03
N ALA A 223 -11.62 -24.89 34.64
CA ALA A 223 -12.16 -24.65 33.31
C ALA A 223 -12.17 -23.14 33.07
N SER A 224 -11.28 -22.66 32.20
CA SER A 224 -11.18 -21.25 31.86
C SER A 224 -12.53 -20.81 31.33
N ARG A 225 -13.16 -19.80 31.95
CA ARG A 225 -14.44 -19.24 31.50
C ARG A 225 -14.41 -18.99 29.98
N PRO A 226 -15.47 -19.34 29.23
CA PRO A 226 -15.48 -19.17 27.77
C PRO A 226 -15.22 -17.71 27.42
N ARG A 227 -14.13 -17.46 26.70
CA ARG A 227 -13.71 -16.11 26.30
C ARG A 227 -14.59 -15.65 25.14
N ARG A 228 -15.15 -14.45 25.27
CA ARG A 228 -16.07 -13.89 24.28
C ARG A 228 -15.30 -13.05 23.28
N VAL A 229 -15.13 -13.54 22.05
CA VAL A 229 -14.44 -12.84 20.96
C VAL A 229 -15.47 -12.37 19.93
N HIS A 230 -15.48 -11.07 19.63
CA HIS A 230 -16.38 -10.50 18.63
C HIS A 230 -15.60 -9.60 17.67
N PHE A 231 -16.07 -9.54 16.43
CA PHE A 231 -15.62 -8.51 15.50
C PHE A 231 -16.41 -7.22 15.73
N SER A 232 -15.74 -6.08 15.68
CA SER A 232 -16.40 -4.79 15.79
C SER A 232 -17.28 -4.55 14.56
N ALA A 233 -18.60 -4.44 14.75
CA ALA A 233 -19.57 -4.36 13.66
C ALA A 233 -19.32 -3.15 12.73
N THR A 234 -18.94 -2.01 13.30
CA THR A 234 -18.57 -0.80 12.56
C THR A 234 -17.33 -1.04 11.70
N SER A 235 -16.30 -1.68 12.25
CA SER A 235 -15.08 -2.01 11.49
C SER A 235 -15.38 -2.95 10.31
N VAL A 236 -16.22 -3.97 10.52
CA VAL A 236 -16.61 -4.91 9.47
C VAL A 236 -17.41 -4.21 8.38
N ALA A 237 -18.37 -3.36 8.74
CA ALA A 237 -19.17 -2.62 7.76
C ALA A 237 -18.30 -1.71 6.88
N VAL A 238 -17.38 -0.95 7.50
CA VAL A 238 -16.44 -0.09 6.76
C VAL A 238 -15.55 -0.93 5.85
N THR A 239 -14.96 -2.02 6.35
CA THR A 239 -14.13 -2.91 5.53
C THR A 239 -14.91 -3.54 4.38
N CYS A 240 -16.17 -3.91 4.56
CA CYS A 240 -17.02 -4.42 3.48
C CYS A 240 -17.16 -3.41 2.34
N VAL A 241 -17.36 -2.12 2.66
CA VAL A 241 -17.42 -1.05 1.64
C VAL A 241 -16.11 -0.96 0.84
N PHE A 242 -14.96 -1.02 1.52
CA PHE A 242 -13.66 -1.01 0.86
C PHE A 242 -13.44 -2.24 -0.02
N VAL A 243 -13.86 -3.43 0.43
CA VAL A 243 -13.75 -4.66 -0.36
C VAL A 243 -14.64 -4.59 -1.61
N VAL A 244 -15.88 -4.13 -1.48
CA VAL A 244 -16.78 -3.93 -2.63
C VAL A 244 -16.15 -2.97 -3.63
N ASN A 245 -15.65 -1.82 -3.16
CA ASN A 245 -14.98 -0.85 -4.01
C ASN A 245 -13.75 -1.45 -4.72
N LEU A 246 -12.94 -2.24 -4.02
CA LEU A 246 -11.71 -2.85 -4.53
C LEU A 246 -12.01 -3.93 -5.60
N VAL A 247 -13.00 -4.78 -5.35
CA VAL A 247 -13.46 -5.81 -6.30
C VAL A 247 -14.15 -5.19 -7.51
N ALA A 248 -14.81 -4.04 -7.35
CA ALA A 248 -15.44 -3.30 -8.44
C ALA A 248 -14.45 -2.45 -9.27
N MET A 249 -13.21 -2.22 -8.81
CA MET A 249 -12.24 -1.39 -9.54
C MET A 249 -11.99 -1.79 -11.00
N PRO A 250 -11.85 -3.09 -11.35
CA PRO A 250 -11.73 -3.54 -12.74
C PRO A 250 -12.93 -3.16 -13.62
N LEU A 251 -14.11 -2.98 -13.03
CA LEU A 251 -15.36 -2.74 -13.74
C LEU A 251 -15.73 -1.26 -13.85
N LYS A 252 -15.08 -0.39 -13.07
CA LYS A 252 -15.23 1.07 -13.15
C LYS A 252 -15.13 1.67 -14.56
N PRO A 253 -14.29 1.16 -15.48
CA PRO A 253 -14.19 1.76 -16.81
C PRO A 253 -15.50 1.72 -17.61
N TYR A 254 -16.41 0.80 -17.31
CA TYR A 254 -17.72 0.71 -17.97
C TYR A 254 -18.70 1.84 -17.62
N LEU A 255 -18.32 2.76 -16.71
CA LEU A 255 -19.03 4.02 -16.55
C LEU A 255 -18.91 4.92 -17.79
N THR A 256 -17.91 4.67 -18.64
CA THR A 256 -17.65 5.45 -19.85
C THR A 256 -17.39 4.58 -21.08
N GLU A 257 -16.86 3.37 -20.91
CA GLU A 257 -16.63 2.41 -21.99
C GLU A 257 -17.92 1.63 -22.31
N PRO A 258 -18.13 1.22 -23.58
CA PRO A 258 -19.29 0.42 -23.96
C PRO A 258 -19.29 -0.95 -23.27
N LEU A 259 -20.48 -1.41 -22.88
CA LEU A 259 -20.71 -2.72 -22.29
C LEU A 259 -20.66 -3.82 -23.38
N PRO A 260 -20.48 -5.09 -23.00
CA PRO A 260 -20.50 -6.21 -23.96
C PRO A 260 -21.90 -6.49 -24.53
N ILE A 261 -22.95 -6.14 -23.77
CA ILE A 261 -24.35 -6.46 -24.08
C ILE A 261 -24.97 -5.38 -24.97
N SER A 262 -24.36 -4.20 -25.04
CA SER A 262 -24.88 -3.15 -25.91
C SER A 262 -24.60 -3.51 -27.36
N ASP A 263 -25.64 -3.39 -28.18
CA ASP A 263 -25.56 -3.72 -29.59
C ASP A 263 -24.53 -2.79 -30.26
N THR A 264 -23.43 -3.36 -30.73
CA THR A 264 -22.38 -2.60 -31.39
C THR A 264 -22.86 -1.93 -32.68
N ALA A 265 -23.95 -2.42 -33.28
CA ALA A 265 -24.62 -1.76 -34.39
C ALA A 265 -25.41 -0.51 -33.94
N MET A 266 -25.82 -0.44 -32.67
CA MET A 266 -26.44 0.75 -32.07
C MET A 266 -25.42 1.89 -31.92
N TYR A 267 -24.14 1.57 -31.71
CA TYR A 267 -23.08 2.58 -31.57
C TYR A 267 -22.62 3.19 -32.89
N ARG A 268 -22.99 2.60 -34.03
CA ARG A 268 -22.70 3.12 -35.37
C ARG A 268 -23.82 2.80 -36.34
N ALA A 269 -24.67 3.77 -36.65
CA ALA A 269 -25.47 3.72 -37.86
C ALA A 269 -24.51 3.74 -39.08
N PRO A 270 -24.52 2.73 -39.97
CA PRO A 270 -23.49 2.52 -40.99
C PRO A 270 -23.43 3.55 -42.12
N VAL A 271 -24.31 4.55 -42.13
CA VAL A 271 -24.47 5.48 -43.27
C VAL A 271 -23.74 6.82 -43.06
N VAL A 272 -23.39 7.20 -41.82
CA VAL A 272 -22.93 8.58 -41.51
C VAL A 272 -21.43 8.66 -41.19
N PHE A 273 -20.85 7.61 -40.62
CA PHE A 273 -19.41 7.53 -40.37
C PHE A 273 -18.81 6.52 -41.34
N PRO A 274 -17.76 6.86 -42.12
CA PRO A 274 -17.15 5.93 -43.06
C PRO A 274 -16.80 4.63 -42.35
N SER A 275 -17.19 3.49 -42.94
CA SER A 275 -16.72 2.19 -42.48
C SER A 275 -15.20 2.23 -42.35
N VAL A 276 -14.68 1.74 -41.23
CA VAL A 276 -13.26 1.71 -40.90
C VAL A 276 -12.53 0.74 -41.85
N SER A 277 -12.35 1.16 -43.10
CA SER A 277 -11.45 0.51 -44.04
C SER A 277 -10.01 0.73 -43.56
N PRO A 278 -9.15 -0.30 -43.54
CA PRO A 278 -7.72 -0.19 -43.23
C PRO A 278 -6.99 0.83 -44.12
N SER A 279 -7.54 1.08 -45.31
CA SER A 279 -7.06 2.07 -46.26
C SER A 279 -8.15 3.10 -46.47
N LEU A 280 -7.93 4.32 -45.96
CA LEU A 280 -8.34 5.47 -46.75
C LEU A 280 -7.54 5.36 -48.04
N LEU A 281 -8.21 4.96 -49.12
CA LEU A 281 -7.80 5.44 -50.43
C LEU A 281 -7.66 6.97 -50.35
N PRO A 282 -6.82 7.60 -51.19
CA PRO A 282 -6.62 9.05 -51.20
C PRO A 282 -7.85 9.78 -51.77
N GLU A 283 -9.02 9.56 -51.16
CA GLU A 283 -10.24 10.33 -51.35
C GLU A 283 -10.15 11.57 -50.43
N PRO A 284 -10.53 12.75 -50.92
CA PRO A 284 -10.22 14.01 -50.28
C PRO A 284 -10.91 14.14 -48.91
N ALA A 285 -10.15 14.53 -47.88
CA ALA A 285 -10.63 14.82 -46.51
C ALA A 285 -11.84 15.76 -46.42
N VAL A 286 -12.16 16.48 -47.51
CA VAL A 286 -13.31 17.37 -47.68
C VAL A 286 -14.64 16.60 -47.84
N ALA A 287 -14.65 15.41 -48.45
CA ALA A 287 -15.85 14.59 -48.60
C ALA A 287 -16.32 13.97 -47.26
N THR A 288 -15.40 13.85 -46.29
CA THR A 288 -15.61 13.09 -45.05
C THR A 288 -16.15 13.92 -43.88
N ILE A 289 -16.12 15.25 -43.94
CA ILE A 289 -16.56 16.10 -42.82
C ILE A 289 -18.04 16.51 -42.90
N HIS A 290 -18.64 16.47 -44.09
CA HIS A 290 -20.04 16.83 -44.28
C HIS A 290 -21.01 16.08 -43.34
N PRO A 291 -20.85 14.76 -43.09
CA PRO A 291 -21.70 14.04 -42.14
C PRO A 291 -21.60 14.59 -40.71
N PHE A 292 -20.40 14.95 -40.25
CA PHE A 292 -20.19 15.57 -38.93
C PHE A 292 -20.88 16.94 -38.84
N LYS A 293 -20.77 17.77 -39.89
CA LYS A 293 -21.44 19.08 -39.96
C LYS A 293 -22.97 18.95 -39.94
N GLN A 294 -23.53 17.88 -40.51
CA GLN A 294 -24.97 17.61 -40.50
C GLN A 294 -25.46 17.13 -39.14
N LEU A 295 -24.75 16.19 -38.51
CA LEU A 295 -25.08 15.64 -37.18
C LEU A 295 -24.94 16.68 -36.08
N TYR A 296 -23.87 17.47 -36.10
CA TYR A 296 -23.51 18.38 -35.04
C TYR A 296 -23.54 19.82 -35.55
N ASN A 297 -24.63 20.52 -35.28
CA ASN A 297 -24.81 21.91 -35.68
C ASN A 297 -25.55 22.67 -34.57
N ASN A 298 -25.87 23.94 -34.83
CA ASN A 298 -26.50 24.80 -33.83
C ASN A 298 -27.95 24.42 -33.48
N THR A 299 -28.63 23.61 -34.32
CA THR A 299 -30.01 23.16 -34.09
C THR A 299 -30.08 21.78 -33.44
N THR A 300 -29.07 20.92 -33.66
CA THR A 300 -29.03 19.56 -33.08
C THR A 300 -28.39 19.53 -31.69
N LEU A 301 -27.44 20.42 -31.40
CA LEU A 301 -26.79 20.50 -30.10
C LEU A 301 -27.58 21.36 -29.10
N PRO A 302 -27.54 21.04 -27.80
CA PRO A 302 -28.19 21.86 -26.78
C PRO A 302 -27.74 23.33 -26.84
N HIS A 303 -28.69 24.25 -26.77
CA HIS A 303 -28.41 25.69 -26.79
C HIS A 303 -27.52 26.10 -25.61
N GLY A 304 -26.45 26.87 -25.89
CA GLY A 304 -25.52 27.34 -24.86
C GLY A 304 -24.53 26.30 -24.31
N ALA A 305 -24.67 25.01 -24.64
CA ALA A 305 -23.70 24.00 -24.21
C ALA A 305 -22.38 24.11 -25.00
N ALA A 306 -21.25 24.26 -24.29
CA ALA A 306 -19.91 24.24 -24.89
C ALA A 306 -19.38 22.81 -25.12
N TYR A 307 -19.99 21.82 -24.45
CA TYR A 307 -19.62 20.41 -24.50
C TYR A 307 -20.88 19.55 -24.51
N TYR A 308 -20.87 18.49 -25.32
CA TYR A 308 -21.93 17.51 -25.39
C TYR A 308 -21.33 16.13 -25.66
N HIS A 309 -21.75 15.14 -24.88
CA HIS A 309 -21.43 13.73 -25.14
C HIS A 309 -22.60 13.11 -25.90
N ASP A 310 -22.37 12.62 -27.11
CA ASP A 310 -23.33 11.83 -27.86
C ASP A 310 -23.21 10.35 -27.42
N PRO A 311 -24.15 9.82 -26.62
CA PRO A 311 -24.09 8.44 -26.13
C PRO A 311 -24.43 7.41 -27.20
N VAL A 312 -25.09 7.82 -28.29
CA VAL A 312 -25.46 6.93 -29.40
C VAL A 312 -24.23 6.66 -30.25
N HIS A 313 -23.50 7.70 -30.65
CA HIS A 313 -22.33 7.53 -31.51
C HIS A 313 -21.00 7.43 -30.73
N VAL A 314 -21.04 7.60 -29.41
CA VAL A 314 -19.87 7.65 -28.52
C VAL A 314 -18.89 8.73 -28.98
N VAL A 315 -19.38 9.97 -29.11
CA VAL A 315 -18.61 11.11 -29.62
C VAL A 315 -18.61 12.22 -28.58
N GLU A 316 -17.43 12.78 -28.29
CA GLU A 316 -17.33 14.03 -27.54
C GLU A 316 -17.38 15.19 -28.52
N VAL A 317 -18.35 16.08 -28.36
CA VAL A 317 -18.56 17.25 -29.21
C VAL A 317 -18.32 18.51 -28.40
N MET A 318 -17.48 19.40 -28.93
CA MET A 318 -17.18 20.68 -28.33
C MET A 318 -17.48 21.82 -29.27
N ARG A 319 -18.03 22.89 -28.71
CA ARG A 319 -18.38 24.13 -29.41
C ARG A 319 -17.77 25.29 -28.65
N THR A 320 -16.87 26.03 -29.30
CA THR A 320 -16.28 27.25 -28.74
C THR A 320 -16.62 28.43 -29.62
N SER A 321 -17.24 29.46 -29.06
CA SER A 321 -17.46 30.75 -29.73
C SER A 321 -16.23 31.64 -29.56
N VAL A 322 -15.75 32.21 -30.66
CA VAL A 322 -14.54 33.01 -30.71
C VAL A 322 -14.85 34.34 -31.41
N SER A 323 -14.37 35.46 -30.87
CA SER A 323 -14.55 36.79 -31.47
C SER A 323 -13.35 37.20 -32.34
N SER A 324 -13.61 37.97 -33.40
CA SER A 324 -12.58 38.61 -34.22
C SER A 324 -11.63 39.52 -33.42
N SER A 325 -12.08 40.11 -32.30
CA SER A 325 -11.22 40.95 -31.44
C SER A 325 -10.09 40.16 -30.77
N ALA A 326 -10.25 38.85 -30.58
CA ALA A 326 -9.21 37.98 -30.04
C ALA A 326 -8.06 37.70 -31.03
N CYS A 327 -8.15 38.16 -32.28
CA CYS A 327 -7.09 38.07 -33.28
C CYS A 327 -5.85 38.92 -32.99
N ALA A 328 -5.90 39.81 -31.98
CA ALA A 328 -4.74 40.55 -31.48
C ALA A 328 -3.65 39.62 -30.93
N ASP A 329 -4.02 38.49 -30.33
CA ASP A 329 -3.12 37.42 -29.91
C ASP A 329 -3.61 36.06 -30.43
N PRO A 330 -3.12 35.61 -31.60
CA PRO A 330 -3.49 34.31 -32.19
C PRO A 330 -3.17 33.11 -31.30
N VAL A 331 -2.18 33.22 -30.40
CA VAL A 331 -1.81 32.12 -29.50
C VAL A 331 -2.85 31.98 -28.41
N GLN A 332 -3.28 33.10 -27.81
CA GLN A 332 -4.35 33.12 -26.82
C GLN A 332 -5.70 32.71 -27.43
N LEU A 333 -5.97 33.12 -28.68
CA LEU A 333 -7.13 32.69 -29.45
C LEU A 333 -7.20 31.16 -29.50
N ILE A 334 -6.11 30.51 -29.93
CA ILE A 334 -6.06 29.05 -30.08
C ILE A 334 -6.13 28.37 -28.72
N THR A 335 -5.41 28.81 -27.69
CA THR A 335 -5.46 28.15 -26.37
C THR A 335 -6.82 28.28 -25.66
N SER A 336 -7.68 29.21 -26.10
CA SER A 336 -9.05 29.34 -25.59
C SER A 336 -10.03 28.29 -26.14
N ILE A 337 -9.68 27.61 -27.24
CA ILE A 337 -10.54 26.63 -27.91
C ILE A 337 -10.45 25.27 -27.20
N LEU A 338 -11.63 24.69 -26.90
CA LEU A 338 -11.75 23.37 -26.30
C LEU A 338 -11.21 22.27 -27.24
N GLY A 339 -10.42 21.34 -26.70
CA GLY A 339 -9.87 20.21 -27.47
C GLY A 339 -8.60 20.50 -28.28
N VAL A 340 -8.08 21.73 -28.23
CA VAL A 340 -6.86 22.15 -28.94
C VAL A 340 -5.59 21.32 -28.73
N PRO A 341 -5.36 20.62 -27.60
CA PRO A 341 -4.24 19.68 -27.49
C PRO A 341 -4.21 18.67 -28.64
N TYR A 342 -5.37 18.23 -29.11
CA TYR A 342 -5.50 17.20 -30.14
C TYR A 342 -5.51 17.74 -31.57
N PHE A 343 -5.35 19.06 -31.75
CA PHE A 343 -5.38 19.68 -33.09
C PHE A 343 -4.00 19.61 -33.74
N PRO A 344 -3.91 19.20 -35.00
CA PRO A 344 -2.71 19.36 -35.81
C PRO A 344 -2.30 20.83 -35.98
N PRO A 345 -1.01 21.13 -36.19
CA PRO A 345 -0.53 22.51 -36.37
C PRO A 345 -1.15 23.25 -37.56
N ASP A 346 -1.43 22.55 -38.66
CA ASP A 346 -2.10 23.08 -39.84
C ASP A 346 -3.57 23.43 -39.56
N VAL A 347 -4.31 22.61 -38.81
CA VAL A 347 -5.68 22.92 -38.35
C VAL A 347 -5.69 24.17 -37.47
N LYS A 348 -4.74 24.29 -36.53
CA LYS A 348 -4.59 25.49 -35.68
C LYS A 348 -4.40 26.74 -36.53
N ARG A 349 -3.52 26.70 -37.54
CA ARG A 349 -3.30 27.83 -38.45
C ARG A 349 -4.53 28.14 -39.30
N ALA A 350 -5.20 27.13 -39.83
CA ALA A 350 -6.40 27.31 -40.67
C ALA A 350 -7.55 27.98 -39.90
N ILE A 351 -7.73 27.63 -38.61
CA ILE A 351 -8.72 28.29 -37.75
C ILE A 351 -8.38 29.76 -37.55
N VAL A 352 -7.13 30.10 -37.22
CA VAL A 352 -6.69 31.51 -37.08
C VAL A 352 -6.92 32.28 -38.38
N ASP A 353 -6.50 31.71 -39.52
CA ASP A 353 -6.60 32.37 -40.83
C ASP A 353 -8.07 32.66 -41.21
N SER A 354 -8.98 31.74 -40.89
CA SER A 354 -10.41 31.86 -41.14
C SER A 354 -11.10 32.85 -40.21
N VAL A 355 -10.85 32.78 -38.89
CA VAL A 355 -11.47 33.68 -37.91
C VAL A 355 -10.95 35.11 -38.05
N CYS A 356 -9.66 35.27 -38.35
CA CYS A 356 -9.01 36.58 -38.46
C CYS A 356 -9.03 37.17 -39.87
N GLY A 357 -9.70 36.53 -40.83
CA GLY A 357 -9.87 37.05 -42.20
C GLY A 357 -8.55 37.25 -42.97
N ARG A 358 -7.52 36.45 -42.68
CA ARG A 358 -6.19 36.58 -43.31
C ARG A 358 -6.11 35.94 -44.70
N ARG A 359 -7.15 35.22 -45.15
CA ARG A 359 -7.35 34.67 -46.51
C ARG A 359 -8.84 34.68 -46.89
N ASP A 360 -9.16 34.65 -48.19
CA ASP A 360 -10.54 34.61 -48.72
C ASP A 360 -11.40 33.56 -48.02
N ALA A 361 -12.65 33.93 -47.71
CA ALA A 361 -13.65 33.15 -46.98
C ALA A 361 -14.08 31.83 -47.67
N SER A 362 -13.45 31.45 -48.78
CA SER A 362 -13.76 30.26 -49.58
C SER A 362 -12.98 29.00 -49.18
N ILE A 363 -12.03 29.09 -48.25
CA ILE A 363 -11.27 27.92 -47.78
C ILE A 363 -12.07 27.18 -46.69
N ASP A 364 -12.66 26.04 -47.02
CA ASP A 364 -13.26 25.13 -46.03
C ASP A 364 -12.19 24.68 -45.03
N VAL A 365 -12.28 25.19 -43.79
CA VAL A 365 -11.42 24.80 -42.64
C VAL A 365 -11.71 23.38 -42.19
N GLY A 366 -12.80 22.77 -42.67
CA GLY A 366 -13.18 21.41 -42.32
C GLY A 366 -12.05 20.40 -42.55
N ARG A 367 -11.58 19.78 -41.47
CA ARG A 367 -10.55 18.73 -41.50
C ARG A 367 -10.93 17.55 -40.62
N VAL A 368 -10.50 16.38 -41.04
CA VAL A 368 -10.63 15.11 -40.32
C VAL A 368 -9.26 14.44 -40.27
N TRP A 369 -8.83 13.98 -39.10
CA TRP A 369 -7.56 13.28 -38.91
C TRP A 369 -7.72 12.11 -37.94
N ARG A 370 -6.82 11.13 -38.03
CA ARG A 370 -6.76 9.99 -37.11
C ARG A 370 -5.65 10.17 -36.09
N ILE A 371 -5.84 9.63 -34.90
CA ILE A 371 -4.82 9.55 -33.86
C ILE A 371 -4.52 8.07 -33.63
N TYR A 372 -3.24 7.72 -33.63
CA TYR A 372 -2.74 6.37 -33.40
C TYR A 372 -1.94 6.29 -32.11
N PHE A 373 -2.00 5.14 -31.45
CA PHE A 373 -1.08 4.72 -30.40
C PHE A 373 -0.16 3.64 -30.99
N GLY A 374 0.97 4.06 -31.57
CA GLY A 374 1.87 3.19 -32.31
C GLY A 374 1.20 2.70 -33.59
N SER A 375 1.02 1.39 -33.74
CA SER A 375 0.29 0.82 -34.88
C SER A 375 -1.23 0.74 -34.69
N LYS A 376 -1.72 1.08 -33.50
CA LYS A 376 -3.10 0.92 -33.07
C LYS A 376 -3.88 2.21 -33.32
N GLN A 377 -5.01 2.17 -34.05
CA GLN A 377 -5.86 3.36 -34.16
C GLN A 377 -6.55 3.64 -32.82
N ASP A 378 -6.41 4.85 -32.30
CA ASP A 378 -6.90 5.24 -30.98
C ASP A 378 -8.17 6.08 -31.07
N SER A 379 -8.21 7.09 -31.94
CA SER A 379 -9.40 7.93 -32.15
C SER A 379 -9.47 8.57 -33.55
N LEU A 380 -10.65 9.08 -33.88
CA LEU A 380 -10.93 9.91 -35.06
C LEU A 380 -11.36 11.30 -34.59
N SER A 381 -10.73 12.33 -35.13
CA SER A 381 -10.97 13.73 -34.77
C SER A 381 -11.39 14.54 -35.98
N ALA A 382 -12.30 15.49 -35.78
CA ALA A 382 -12.73 16.42 -36.84
C ALA A 382 -12.95 17.82 -36.27
N ALA A 383 -12.60 18.85 -37.05
CA ALA A 383 -12.83 20.23 -36.68
C ALA A 383 -13.28 21.07 -37.88
N TRP A 384 -14.17 22.03 -37.65
CA TRP A 384 -14.63 22.99 -38.64
C TRP A 384 -15.04 24.32 -37.98
N VAL A 385 -15.12 25.36 -38.80
CA VAL A 385 -15.50 26.70 -38.37
C VAL A 385 -16.78 27.12 -39.07
N VAL A 386 -17.71 27.69 -38.33
CA VAL A 386 -18.93 28.31 -38.84
C VAL A 386 -18.91 29.78 -38.46
N ALA A 387 -18.82 30.67 -39.45
CA ALA A 387 -18.90 32.10 -39.22
C ALA A 387 -20.36 32.49 -38.89
N ASP A 388 -20.55 33.27 -37.83
CA ASP A 388 -21.86 33.81 -37.49
C ASP A 388 -22.11 35.08 -38.32
N THR A 389 -23.04 34.97 -39.27
CA THR A 389 -23.42 36.07 -40.18
C THR A 389 -24.55 36.94 -39.61
N THR A 390 -25.07 36.63 -38.42
CA THR A 390 -26.27 37.26 -37.87
C THR A 390 -26.02 38.41 -36.90
N SER A 391 -24.77 38.65 -36.49
CA SER A 391 -24.43 39.73 -35.55
C SER A 391 -24.26 41.07 -36.27
N ALA A 392 -25.14 42.03 -35.97
CA ALA A 392 -25.09 43.41 -36.49
C ALA A 392 -24.00 44.29 -35.82
N THR A 393 -23.11 43.69 -35.01
CA THR A 393 -22.00 44.35 -34.32
C THR A 393 -20.72 44.34 -35.16
N ASN A 394 -19.84 45.32 -34.99
CA ASN A 394 -18.53 45.37 -35.67
C ASN A 394 -17.62 44.15 -35.35
N ASP A 395 -17.89 43.43 -34.25
CA ASP A 395 -17.19 42.19 -33.91
C ASP A 395 -17.87 40.99 -34.59
N LYS A 396 -17.11 40.28 -35.43
CA LYS A 396 -17.55 39.05 -36.11
C LYS A 396 -17.29 37.87 -35.17
N PHE A 397 -18.34 37.09 -34.89
CA PHE A 397 -18.20 35.86 -34.13
C PHE A 397 -18.05 34.66 -35.07
N ALA A 398 -17.20 33.73 -34.69
CA ALA A 398 -17.05 32.44 -35.35
C ALA A 398 -17.18 31.33 -34.32
N THR A 399 -17.91 30.28 -34.66
CA THR A 399 -18.06 29.10 -33.81
C THR A 399 -17.18 27.99 -34.35
N VAL A 400 -16.23 27.55 -33.51
CA VAL A 400 -15.36 26.41 -33.79
C VAL A 400 -15.99 25.16 -33.20
N TYR A 401 -16.19 24.16 -34.05
CA TYR A 401 -16.67 22.84 -33.66
C TYR A 401 -15.51 21.85 -33.69
N PHE A 402 -15.46 20.98 -32.70
CA PHE A 402 -14.52 19.87 -32.63
C PHE A 402 -15.22 18.62 -32.14
N THR A 403 -14.89 17.48 -32.74
CA THR A 403 -15.39 16.18 -32.32
C THR A 403 -14.23 15.22 -32.07
N PHE A 404 -14.27 14.51 -30.96
CA PHE A 404 -13.34 13.43 -30.62
C PHE A 404 -14.13 12.11 -30.53
N THR A 405 -13.78 11.16 -31.38
CA THR A 405 -14.47 9.87 -31.49
C THR A 405 -13.50 8.74 -31.13
N PRO A 406 -13.61 8.14 -29.93
CA PRO A 406 -12.83 6.96 -29.56
C PRO A 406 -13.02 5.82 -30.57
N TYR A 407 -11.95 5.06 -30.81
CA TYR A 407 -12.04 3.90 -31.67
C TYR A 407 -12.70 2.71 -30.96
N ILE A 408 -13.87 2.30 -31.46
CA ILE A 408 -14.58 1.10 -30.98
C ILE A 408 -14.08 -0.12 -31.76
N TRP A 409 -13.52 -1.08 -31.02
CA TRP A 409 -12.98 -2.33 -31.55
C TRP A 409 -14.08 -3.36 -31.85
N SER A 410 -13.67 -4.50 -32.40
CA SER A 410 -14.57 -5.62 -32.66
C SER A 410 -15.32 -6.07 -31.39
N PRO A 411 -16.56 -6.56 -31.51
CA PRO A 411 -17.32 -7.10 -30.38
C PRO A 411 -16.54 -8.16 -29.59
N THR A 412 -15.75 -8.99 -30.29
CA THR A 412 -14.86 -9.99 -29.68
C THR A 412 -13.85 -9.38 -28.71
N TRP A 413 -13.26 -8.24 -29.06
CA TRP A 413 -12.33 -7.53 -28.18
C TRP A 413 -13.03 -6.97 -26.94
N ILE A 414 -14.24 -6.41 -27.11
CA ILE A 414 -15.04 -5.88 -25.99
C ILE A 414 -15.37 -6.99 -24.99
N VAL A 415 -15.80 -8.16 -25.50
CA VAL A 415 -16.08 -9.35 -24.67
C VAL A 415 -14.79 -9.85 -24.01
N ALA A 416 -13.67 -9.92 -24.73
CA ALA A 416 -12.39 -10.34 -24.17
C ALA A 416 -11.94 -9.43 -23.01
N LYS A 417 -12.05 -8.10 -23.17
CA LYS A 417 -11.78 -7.13 -22.09
C LYS A 417 -12.69 -7.35 -20.89
N PHE A 418 -13.97 -7.62 -21.12
CA PHE A 418 -14.93 -7.89 -20.04
C PHE A 418 -14.58 -9.16 -19.27
N VAL A 419 -14.29 -10.26 -19.97
CA VAL A 419 -13.87 -11.51 -19.33
C VAL A 419 -12.59 -11.28 -18.54
N TYR A 420 -11.61 -10.56 -19.08
CA TYR A 420 -10.38 -10.20 -18.38
C TYR A 420 -10.66 -9.44 -17.07
N ARG A 421 -11.49 -8.40 -17.12
CA ARG A 421 -11.85 -7.58 -15.95
C ARG A 421 -12.64 -8.38 -14.92
N PHE A 422 -13.55 -9.24 -15.35
CA PHE A 422 -14.33 -10.11 -14.48
C PHE A 422 -13.43 -11.13 -13.76
N VAL A 423 -12.53 -11.78 -14.49
CA VAL A 423 -11.54 -12.70 -13.91
C VAL A 423 -10.64 -11.95 -12.92
N MET A 424 -10.20 -10.73 -13.24
CA MET A 424 -9.42 -9.89 -12.33
C MET A 424 -10.21 -9.57 -11.04
N SER A 425 -11.49 -9.17 -11.14
CA SER A 425 -12.36 -8.95 -9.98
C SER A 425 -12.49 -10.19 -9.09
N MET A 426 -12.73 -11.37 -9.70
CA MET A 426 -12.83 -12.63 -8.97
C MET A 426 -11.50 -13.03 -8.32
N ALA A 427 -10.38 -12.83 -9.01
CA ALA A 427 -9.05 -13.11 -8.48
C ALA A 427 -8.71 -12.20 -7.28
N ILE A 428 -9.06 -10.92 -7.34
CA ILE A 428 -8.91 -9.98 -6.22
C ILE A 428 -9.76 -10.44 -5.03
N LEU A 429 -11.03 -10.82 -5.26
CA LEU A 429 -11.91 -11.32 -4.21
C LEU A 429 -11.34 -12.58 -3.56
N ALA A 430 -10.93 -13.56 -4.36
CA ALA A 430 -10.30 -14.79 -3.86
C ALA A 430 -9.04 -14.47 -3.05
N PHE A 431 -8.17 -13.60 -3.56
CA PHE A 431 -6.95 -13.19 -2.87
C PHE A 431 -7.24 -12.56 -1.50
N ILE A 432 -8.23 -11.66 -1.40
CA ILE A 432 -8.65 -11.05 -0.14
C ILE A 432 -9.21 -12.11 0.82
N VAL A 433 -10.07 -13.01 0.33
CA VAL A 433 -10.64 -14.08 1.16
C VAL A 433 -9.54 -14.96 1.77
N TYR A 434 -8.62 -15.46 0.94
CA TYR A 434 -7.57 -16.38 1.39
C TYR A 434 -6.46 -15.72 2.21
N LYS A 435 -5.98 -14.54 1.80
CA LYS A 435 -4.81 -13.89 2.44
C LYS A 435 -5.18 -12.91 3.55
N TYR A 436 -6.42 -12.45 3.64
CA TYR A 436 -6.86 -11.51 4.68
C TYR A 436 -7.89 -12.13 5.63
N TYR A 437 -9.02 -12.62 5.12
CA TYR A 437 -10.13 -13.07 5.97
C TYR A 437 -9.95 -14.45 6.60
N VAL A 438 -9.32 -15.40 5.92
CA VAL A 438 -9.01 -16.73 6.50
C VAL A 438 -8.08 -16.57 7.73
N PRO A 439 -6.98 -15.79 7.69
CA PRO A 439 -6.18 -15.50 8.87
C PRO A 439 -6.96 -14.82 10.01
N LEU A 440 -7.89 -13.90 9.70
CA LEU A 440 -8.74 -13.27 10.73
C LEU A 440 -9.67 -14.28 11.41
N ARG A 441 -10.21 -15.24 10.65
CA ARG A 441 -11.00 -16.36 11.22
C ARG A 441 -10.13 -17.25 12.09
N HIS A 442 -8.89 -17.53 11.68
CA HIS A 442 -7.93 -18.29 12.48
C HIS A 442 -7.57 -17.55 13.78
N LEU A 443 -7.32 -16.24 13.72
CA LEU A 443 -7.08 -15.40 14.89
C LEU A 443 -8.24 -15.45 15.87
N ARG A 444 -9.48 -15.31 15.39
CA ARG A 444 -10.68 -15.43 16.24
C ARG A 444 -10.73 -16.77 16.97
N ARG A 445 -10.58 -17.88 16.24
CA ARG A 445 -10.60 -19.25 16.82
C ARG A 445 -9.50 -19.42 17.87
N ASN A 446 -8.32 -18.85 17.62
CA ASN A 446 -7.21 -18.89 18.57
C ASN A 446 -7.49 -18.07 19.83
N LEU A 447 -8.10 -16.89 19.73
CA LEU A 447 -8.48 -16.07 20.89
C LEU A 447 -9.63 -16.68 21.70
N GLU A 448 -10.52 -17.44 21.06
CA GLU A 448 -11.57 -18.21 21.74
C GLU A 448 -10.95 -19.37 22.55
N ALA A 449 -9.96 -20.06 21.97
CA ALA A 449 -9.31 -21.22 22.58
C ALA A 449 -8.22 -20.87 23.59
N LEU A 450 -7.44 -19.80 23.36
CA LEU A 450 -6.19 -19.53 24.06
C LEU A 450 -6.17 -18.12 24.66
N PRO A 451 -5.61 -17.93 25.87
CA PRO A 451 -5.42 -16.61 26.42
C PRO A 451 -4.32 -15.92 25.61
N LEU A 452 -4.47 -14.61 25.38
CA LEU A 452 -3.42 -13.83 24.71
C LEU A 452 -2.09 -13.86 25.48
N HIS A 453 -2.16 -14.04 26.80
CA HIS A 453 -1.02 -14.08 27.71
C HIS A 453 -1.35 -14.96 28.91
N VAL A 454 -0.35 -15.67 29.46
CA VAL A 454 -0.48 -16.54 30.65
C VAL A 454 -1.10 -15.81 31.87
N SER A 455 -0.92 -14.49 31.99
CA SER A 455 -1.45 -13.63 33.06
C SER A 455 -2.70 -12.84 32.66
N SER A 456 -3.20 -12.99 31.42
CA SER A 456 -4.33 -12.20 30.94
C SER A 456 -5.63 -12.63 31.63
N THR A 457 -6.25 -11.70 32.36
CA THR A 457 -7.60 -11.85 32.93
C THR A 457 -8.70 -11.45 31.95
N ALA A 458 -8.35 -11.13 30.70
CA ALA A 458 -9.29 -10.64 29.70
C ALA A 458 -10.31 -11.72 29.34
N VAL A 459 -11.59 -11.44 29.60
CA VAL A 459 -12.73 -12.31 29.29
C VAL A 459 -13.39 -11.94 27.97
N ARG A 460 -13.11 -10.75 27.45
CA ARG A 460 -13.68 -10.21 26.21
C ARG A 460 -12.59 -9.67 25.30
N TYR A 461 -12.67 -10.05 24.03
CA TYR A 461 -11.81 -9.52 22.97
C TYR A 461 -12.67 -8.90 21.87
N GLU A 462 -12.30 -7.70 21.46
CA GLU A 462 -12.86 -7.04 20.29
C GLU A 462 -11.79 -7.01 19.19
N ILE A 463 -12.11 -7.62 18.05
CA ILE A 463 -11.24 -7.60 16.87
C ILE A 463 -11.70 -6.45 15.97
N VAL A 464 -10.84 -5.44 15.84
CA VAL A 464 -11.02 -4.34 14.88
C VAL A 464 -10.42 -4.76 13.55
N VAL A 465 -11.27 -4.88 12.53
CA VAL A 465 -10.86 -5.30 11.19
C VAL A 465 -10.41 -4.07 10.40
N GLY A 466 -9.23 -4.14 9.80
CA GLY A 466 -8.72 -3.10 8.90
C GLY A 466 -9.22 -3.30 7.46
N GLU A 467 -8.78 -2.44 6.54
CA GLU A 467 -9.03 -2.64 5.12
C GLU A 467 -7.89 -3.45 4.45
N PRO A 468 -8.20 -4.35 3.49
CA PRO A 468 -7.19 -5.18 2.83
C PRO A 468 -6.47 -4.47 1.67
N THR A 469 -6.76 -3.20 1.39
CA THR A 469 -6.27 -2.49 0.20
C THR A 469 -4.76 -2.56 0.06
N CYS A 470 -3.99 -2.23 1.10
CA CYS A 470 -2.53 -2.30 1.07
C CYS A 470 -1.98 -3.70 0.75
N LEU A 471 -2.68 -4.76 1.17
CA LEU A 471 -2.30 -6.14 0.87
C LEU A 471 -2.44 -6.44 -0.63
N VAL A 472 -3.53 -5.98 -1.24
CA VAL A 472 -3.78 -6.15 -2.68
C VAL A 472 -2.83 -5.28 -3.51
N LEU A 473 -2.63 -4.03 -3.11
CA LEU A 473 -1.71 -3.09 -3.78
C LEU A 473 -0.25 -3.52 -3.71
N SER A 474 0.11 -4.38 -2.75
CA SER A 474 1.47 -4.93 -2.62
C SER A 474 1.73 -6.10 -3.58
N ASN A 475 0.70 -6.62 -4.25
CA ASN A 475 0.83 -7.73 -5.17
C ASN A 475 1.21 -7.21 -6.58
N VAL A 476 2.41 -7.58 -7.04
CA VAL A 476 2.94 -7.17 -8.34
C VAL A 476 2.05 -7.59 -9.52
N TRP A 477 1.43 -8.77 -9.44
CA TRP A 477 0.60 -9.31 -10.52
C TRP A 477 -0.72 -8.57 -10.64
N VAL A 478 -1.32 -8.17 -9.52
CA VAL A 478 -2.55 -7.37 -9.52
C VAL A 478 -2.26 -5.98 -10.09
N CYS A 479 -1.19 -5.33 -9.64
CA CYS A 479 -0.79 -4.03 -10.19
C CYS A 479 -0.48 -4.10 -11.68
N LEU A 480 0.25 -5.12 -12.13
CA LEU A 480 0.53 -5.35 -13.55
C LEU A 480 -0.76 -5.54 -14.35
N ALA A 481 -1.72 -6.32 -13.83
CA ALA A 481 -2.99 -6.54 -14.50
C ALA A 481 -3.78 -5.24 -14.74
N PHE A 482 -3.83 -4.34 -13.75
CA PHE A 482 -4.45 -3.02 -13.93
C PHE A 482 -3.69 -2.13 -14.93
N VAL A 483 -2.37 -2.18 -14.95
CA VAL A 483 -1.56 -1.43 -15.94
C VAL A 483 -1.83 -1.95 -17.36
N VAL A 484 -1.90 -3.28 -17.54
CA VAL A 484 -2.25 -3.89 -18.84
C VAL A 484 -3.67 -3.50 -19.26
N ASP A 485 -4.65 -3.55 -18.35
CA ASP A 485 -6.03 -3.13 -18.62
C ASP A 485 -6.13 -1.65 -19.04
N PHE A 486 -5.33 -0.78 -18.42
CA PHE A 486 -5.24 0.63 -18.78
C PHE A 486 -4.77 0.81 -20.23
N PHE A 487 -3.66 0.17 -20.62
CA PHE A 487 -3.16 0.23 -22.00
C PHE A 487 -4.06 -0.48 -23.02
N ALA A 488 -4.88 -1.44 -22.58
CA ALA A 488 -5.90 -2.06 -23.42
C ALA A 488 -7.08 -1.13 -23.76
N SER A 489 -7.18 0.04 -23.09
CA SER A 489 -8.32 0.98 -23.22
C SER A 489 -7.88 2.44 -23.39
N THR A 490 -6.79 2.67 -24.14
CA THR A 490 -6.23 3.99 -24.43
C THR A 490 -7.20 4.91 -25.17
N GLU A 491 -8.14 4.36 -25.94
CA GLU A 491 -9.04 5.11 -26.84
C GLU A 491 -9.94 6.08 -26.08
N PHE A 492 -10.26 5.72 -24.84
CA PHE A 492 -11.11 6.49 -23.94
C PHE A 492 -10.30 7.40 -23.02
N PHE A 493 -8.97 7.29 -23.00
CA PHE A 493 -8.10 8.17 -22.23
C PHE A 493 -8.23 9.61 -22.70
N GLY A 494 -8.16 9.85 -24.02
CA GLY A 494 -8.36 11.18 -24.59
C GLY A 494 -9.72 11.78 -24.25
N ALA A 495 -10.80 11.00 -24.41
CA ALA A 495 -12.15 11.42 -24.02
C ALA A 495 -12.26 11.77 -22.53
N ALA A 496 -11.63 11.00 -21.64
CA ALA A 496 -11.62 11.30 -20.21
C ALA A 496 -10.86 12.60 -19.88
N CYS A 497 -9.74 12.86 -20.56
CA CYS A 497 -9.01 14.14 -20.46
C CYS A 497 -9.89 15.33 -20.91
N LEU A 498 -10.69 15.16 -21.97
CA LEU A 498 -11.61 16.18 -22.46
C LEU A 498 -12.77 16.46 -21.49
N ARG A 499 -13.39 15.42 -20.92
CA ARG A 499 -14.46 15.52 -19.92
C ARG A 499 -13.98 16.20 -18.64
N MET A 500 -12.78 15.88 -18.20
CA MET A 500 -12.14 16.54 -17.06
C MET A 500 -11.82 18.01 -17.33
N GLY A 501 -11.64 18.43 -18.59
CA GLY A 501 -11.53 19.84 -18.94
C GLY A 501 -12.82 20.64 -18.72
N GLN A 502 -13.97 19.98 -18.51
CA GLN A 502 -15.29 20.61 -18.40
C GLN A 502 -15.58 21.10 -16.98
N THR A 503 -15.02 22.25 -16.59
CA THR A 503 -15.29 22.85 -15.27
C THR A 503 -16.68 23.46 -15.13
N ALA A 504 -17.44 23.60 -16.22
CA ALA A 504 -18.82 24.08 -16.18
C ALA A 504 -19.83 22.98 -15.82
N ASP A 505 -19.51 21.72 -16.15
CA ASP A 505 -20.33 20.55 -15.83
C ASP A 505 -19.57 19.66 -14.85
N MET A 506 -19.91 19.77 -13.56
CA MET A 506 -19.24 19.02 -12.50
C MET A 506 -19.43 17.50 -12.64
N ALA A 507 -20.53 17.03 -13.24
CA ALA A 507 -20.75 15.60 -13.41
C ALA A 507 -19.76 15.01 -14.42
N LEU A 508 -19.57 15.66 -15.56
CA LEU A 508 -18.58 15.27 -16.56
C LEU A 508 -17.16 15.41 -16.04
N PHE A 509 -16.87 16.46 -15.27
CA PHE A 509 -15.59 16.63 -14.58
C PHE A 509 -15.27 15.43 -13.68
N PHE A 510 -16.17 15.09 -12.75
CA PHE A 510 -15.95 13.98 -11.82
C PHE A 510 -15.91 12.62 -12.54
N LEU A 511 -16.68 12.44 -13.61
CA LEU A 511 -16.63 11.24 -14.44
C LEU A 511 -15.26 11.07 -15.11
N GLY A 512 -14.70 12.16 -15.66
CA GLY A 512 -13.34 12.19 -16.22
C GLY A 512 -12.26 11.88 -15.17
N VAL A 513 -12.33 12.53 -14.00
CA VAL A 513 -11.40 12.27 -12.87
C VAL A 513 -11.48 10.82 -12.40
N LEU A 514 -12.69 10.27 -12.27
CA LEU A 514 -12.91 8.89 -11.84
C LEU A 514 -12.31 7.88 -12.82
N TYR A 515 -12.46 8.12 -14.13
CA TYR A 515 -11.85 7.29 -15.17
C TYR A 515 -10.32 7.40 -15.14
N LEU A 516 -9.78 8.62 -15.03
CA LEU A 516 -8.33 8.85 -14.97
C LEU A 516 -7.68 8.31 -13.69
N GLY A 517 -8.45 8.06 -12.63
CA GLY A 517 -7.99 7.36 -11.43
C GLY A 517 -7.35 5.98 -11.71
N ARG A 518 -7.59 5.38 -12.88
CA ARG A 518 -6.91 4.14 -13.32
C ARG A 518 -5.39 4.29 -13.44
N THR A 519 -4.91 5.51 -13.66
CA THR A 519 -3.48 5.82 -13.83
C THR A 519 -2.69 5.69 -12.53
N VAL A 520 -3.37 5.67 -11.37
CA VAL A 520 -2.77 5.40 -10.04
C VAL A 520 -2.08 4.04 -10.01
N TRP A 521 -2.54 3.06 -10.79
CA TRP A 521 -1.92 1.74 -10.83
C TRP A 521 -0.51 1.74 -11.43
N CYS A 522 -0.19 2.68 -12.33
CA CYS A 522 1.18 2.88 -12.80
C CYS A 522 2.10 3.32 -11.66
N ALA A 523 1.60 4.18 -10.75
CA ALA A 523 2.30 4.62 -9.55
C ALA A 523 2.43 3.49 -8.50
N TYR A 524 1.41 2.67 -8.30
CA TYR A 524 1.52 1.50 -7.41
C TYR A 524 2.50 0.46 -7.94
N MET A 525 2.45 0.16 -9.25
CA MET A 525 3.40 -0.76 -9.88
C MET A 525 4.84 -0.27 -9.72
N SER A 526 5.08 1.03 -9.94
CA SER A 526 6.43 1.59 -9.78
C SER A 526 6.93 1.50 -8.34
N LEU A 527 6.07 1.69 -7.33
CA LEU A 527 6.44 1.51 -5.93
C LEU A 527 6.78 0.05 -5.58
N VAL A 528 6.01 -0.91 -6.09
CA VAL A 528 6.29 -2.34 -5.87
C VAL A 528 7.63 -2.71 -6.50
N LEU A 529 7.87 -2.30 -7.75
CA LEU A 529 9.14 -2.52 -8.44
C LEU A 529 10.31 -1.83 -7.73
N LEU A 530 10.13 -0.57 -7.31
CA LEU A 530 11.15 0.17 -6.56
C LEU A 530 11.49 -0.54 -5.24
N ASN A 531 10.51 -1.08 -4.53
CA ASN A 531 10.73 -1.83 -3.30
C ASN A 531 11.58 -3.09 -3.56
N ILE A 532 11.30 -3.83 -4.64
CA ILE A 532 12.10 -5.01 -5.05
C ILE A 532 13.54 -4.58 -5.35
N VAL A 533 13.73 -3.52 -6.14
CA VAL A 533 15.05 -3.00 -6.51
C VAL A 533 15.83 -2.53 -5.29
N LEU A 534 15.20 -1.77 -4.38
CA LEU A 534 15.85 -1.25 -3.18
C LEU A 534 16.28 -2.37 -2.22
N LYS A 535 15.48 -3.43 -2.09
CA LYS A 535 15.86 -4.62 -1.32
C LYS A 535 17.04 -5.35 -1.95
N ARG A 536 17.03 -5.52 -3.28
CA ARG A 536 18.12 -6.15 -4.02
C ARG A 536 19.44 -5.38 -3.91
N VAL A 537 19.38 -4.04 -3.88
CA VAL A 537 20.55 -3.15 -3.72
C VAL A 537 20.88 -2.91 -2.23
N ARG A 538 20.17 -3.54 -1.28
CA ARG A 538 20.33 -3.37 0.18
C ARG A 538 20.23 -1.91 0.64
N ARG A 539 19.48 -1.07 -0.09
CA ARG A 539 19.24 0.35 0.21
C ARG A 539 17.81 0.64 0.66
N ALA A 540 17.09 -0.36 1.17
CA ALA A 540 15.72 -0.19 1.65
C ALA A 540 15.60 0.91 2.75
N ALA A 541 16.63 1.09 3.57
CA ALA A 541 16.69 2.15 4.59
C ALA A 541 16.67 3.58 4.02
N TRP A 542 16.94 3.76 2.72
CA TRP A 542 16.91 5.07 2.08
C TRP A 542 15.49 5.60 1.87
N ALA A 543 14.51 4.70 1.74
CA ALA A 543 13.13 5.03 1.40
C ALA A 543 12.24 5.09 2.64
N VAL A 544 11.36 6.10 2.69
CA VAL A 544 10.31 6.23 3.71
C VAL A 544 9.05 5.54 3.20
N PRO A 545 8.31 4.80 4.04
CA PRO A 545 7.04 4.21 3.64
C PRO A 545 6.04 5.24 3.09
N ALA A 546 5.61 5.03 1.85
CA ALA A 546 4.55 5.80 1.23
C ALA A 546 3.18 5.31 1.75
N ASN A 547 2.25 6.25 1.98
CA ASN A 547 0.87 5.88 2.29
C ASN A 547 0.13 5.76 0.94
N SER A 548 -0.50 4.60 0.70
CA SER A 548 -1.22 4.27 -0.53
C SER A 548 -2.36 5.24 -0.83
N THR A 549 -3.07 5.71 0.20
CA THR A 549 -4.18 6.66 0.07
C THR A 549 -3.68 8.05 -0.32
N THR A 550 -2.59 8.51 0.30
CA THR A 550 -1.96 9.79 -0.07
C THR A 550 -1.48 9.77 -1.51
N LEU A 551 -0.92 8.64 -1.96
CA LEU A 551 -0.51 8.47 -3.35
C LEU A 551 -1.73 8.50 -4.30
N ALA A 552 -2.80 7.76 -4.00
CA ALA A 552 -4.01 7.77 -4.81
C ALA A 552 -4.58 9.19 -4.98
N ILE A 553 -4.69 9.95 -3.88
CA ILE A 553 -5.19 11.32 -3.93
C ILE A 553 -4.26 12.20 -4.76
N ALA A 554 -2.95 12.15 -4.50
CA ALA A 554 -1.98 12.97 -5.21
C ALA A 554 -1.96 12.69 -6.72
N VAL A 555 -2.06 11.42 -7.11
CA VAL A 555 -2.06 11.00 -8.51
C VAL A 555 -3.42 11.31 -9.17
N THR A 556 -4.54 11.10 -8.49
CA THR A 556 -5.87 11.39 -9.06
C THR A 556 -6.11 12.90 -9.21
N VAL A 557 -5.78 13.69 -8.18
CA VAL A 557 -5.91 15.16 -8.21
C VAL A 557 -4.84 15.77 -9.11
N GLY A 558 -3.58 15.34 -8.96
CA GLY A 558 -2.46 15.83 -9.75
C GLY A 558 -2.62 15.49 -11.23
N GLY A 559 -2.99 14.26 -11.55
CA GLY A 559 -3.21 13.79 -12.92
C GLY A 559 -4.28 14.58 -13.67
N GLY A 560 -5.26 15.16 -12.96
CA GLY A 560 -6.33 15.93 -13.60
C GLY A 560 -6.22 17.45 -13.54
N LEU A 561 -5.79 18.00 -12.41
CA LEU A 561 -5.60 19.44 -12.30
C LEU A 561 -4.35 19.90 -13.07
N LEU A 562 -3.26 19.13 -13.00
CA LEU A 562 -2.01 19.51 -13.68
C LEU A 562 -2.15 19.42 -15.19
N THR A 563 -2.86 18.43 -15.73
CA THR A 563 -3.10 18.32 -17.19
C THR A 563 -3.92 19.49 -17.72
N THR A 564 -4.94 19.92 -16.97
CA THR A 564 -5.73 21.11 -17.33
C THR A 564 -4.86 22.37 -17.35
N ILE A 565 -3.94 22.53 -16.38
CA ILE A 565 -2.99 23.66 -16.34
C ILE A 565 -1.96 23.56 -17.47
N GLN A 566 -1.41 22.37 -17.72
CA GLN A 566 -0.40 22.10 -18.76
C GLN A 566 -0.92 22.50 -20.14
N VAL A 567 -2.19 22.20 -20.42
CA VAL A 567 -2.87 22.52 -21.68
C VAL A 567 -3.10 24.03 -21.86
N LYS A 568 -3.29 24.79 -20.77
CA LYS A 568 -3.48 26.25 -20.85
C LYS A 568 -2.19 27.05 -20.98
N LEU A 569 -1.03 26.45 -20.72
CA LEU A 569 0.26 27.10 -20.84
C LEU A 569 0.81 26.95 -22.28
N PRO A 570 0.96 28.04 -23.06
CA PRO A 570 1.41 27.97 -24.46
C PRO A 570 2.68 27.14 -24.72
N PRO A 571 3.77 27.25 -23.92
CA PRO A 571 4.98 26.45 -24.18
C PRO A 571 4.75 24.95 -23.95
N LEU A 572 3.93 24.58 -22.97
CA LEU A 572 3.60 23.17 -22.69
C LEU A 572 2.63 22.61 -23.72
N MET A 573 1.64 23.39 -24.15
CA MET A 573 0.78 23.06 -25.28
C MET A 573 1.60 22.81 -26.56
N ALA A 574 2.57 23.67 -26.85
CA ALA A 574 3.47 23.49 -27.99
C ALA A 574 4.30 22.20 -27.87
N PHE A 575 4.80 21.90 -26.67
CA PHE A 575 5.50 20.64 -26.38
C PHE A 575 4.63 19.41 -26.61
N TYR A 576 3.38 19.39 -26.12
CA TYR A 576 2.46 18.27 -26.37
C TYR A 576 2.05 18.18 -27.83
N THR A 577 1.84 19.31 -28.51
CA THR A 577 1.57 19.31 -29.96
C THR A 577 2.76 18.69 -30.71
N TRP A 578 3.98 19.05 -30.33
CA TRP A 578 5.21 18.48 -30.90
C TRP A 578 5.27 16.96 -30.68
N LEU A 579 4.98 16.48 -29.47
CA LEU A 579 4.91 15.04 -29.17
C LEU A 579 3.89 14.31 -30.05
N LEU A 580 2.69 14.90 -30.24
CA LEU A 580 1.62 14.31 -31.06
C LEU A 580 1.96 14.28 -32.56
N THR A 581 2.80 15.20 -33.02
CA THR A 581 3.25 15.30 -34.42
C THR A 581 4.59 14.60 -34.67
N PHE A 582 5.16 13.93 -33.67
CA PHE A 582 6.46 13.27 -33.79
C PHE A 582 6.47 12.20 -34.89
N VAL A 583 5.35 11.48 -35.03
CA VAL A 583 5.07 10.57 -36.14
C VAL A 583 3.75 11.02 -36.78
N THR A 584 3.82 11.51 -38.02
CA THR A 584 2.65 12.04 -38.73
C THR A 584 2.73 11.70 -40.22
N THR A 585 1.58 11.57 -40.84
CA THR A 585 1.45 11.49 -42.30
C THR A 585 0.60 12.65 -42.80
N THR A 586 0.90 13.10 -44.01
CA THR A 586 0.21 14.21 -44.66
C THR A 586 -0.56 13.71 -45.88
N ASP A 587 -1.68 14.37 -46.19
CA ASP A 587 -2.43 14.15 -47.42
C ASP A 587 -1.71 14.73 -48.66
N ALA A 588 -2.28 14.51 -49.85
CA ALA A 588 -1.76 15.02 -51.11
C ALA A 588 -1.70 16.57 -51.21
N ARG A 589 -2.35 17.28 -50.28
CA ARG A 589 -2.37 18.75 -50.19
C ARG A 589 -1.44 19.27 -49.09
N GLY A 590 -0.68 18.39 -48.43
CA GLY A 590 0.23 18.72 -47.33
C GLY A 590 -0.44 18.96 -45.99
N ASN A 591 -1.74 18.66 -45.83
CA ASN A 591 -2.42 18.72 -44.53
C ASN A 591 -2.13 17.46 -43.72
N VAL A 592 -2.08 17.57 -42.40
CA VAL A 592 -1.86 16.43 -41.52
C VAL A 592 -3.10 15.53 -41.50
N SER A 593 -2.93 14.26 -41.86
CA SER A 593 -4.01 13.26 -41.89
C SER A 593 -3.96 12.29 -40.71
N THR A 594 -2.78 12.07 -40.13
CA THR A 594 -2.58 11.23 -38.95
C THR A 594 -1.64 11.85 -37.91
N LEU A 595 -1.95 11.64 -36.63
CA LEU A 595 -1.13 11.95 -35.46
C LEU A 595 -0.81 10.67 -34.69
N ASP A 596 0.21 10.72 -33.85
CA ASP A 596 0.58 9.62 -32.94
C ASP A 596 0.65 10.12 -31.49
N ASP A 597 -0.11 9.54 -30.57
CA ASP A 597 -0.18 9.96 -29.17
C ASP A 597 0.69 9.15 -28.20
N THR A 598 1.46 8.19 -28.72
CA THR A 598 2.31 7.29 -27.92
C THR A 598 3.29 8.08 -27.07
N ALA A 599 3.99 9.05 -27.67
CA ALA A 599 5.00 9.84 -26.97
C ALA A 599 4.38 10.69 -25.85
N ALA A 600 3.24 11.33 -26.12
CA ALA A 600 2.50 12.11 -25.13
C ALA A 600 2.00 11.24 -23.97
N MET A 601 1.47 10.05 -24.28
CA MET A 601 1.00 9.09 -23.29
C MET A 601 2.15 8.56 -22.42
N MET A 602 3.31 8.26 -23.00
CA MET A 602 4.48 7.82 -22.23
C MET A 602 4.96 8.91 -21.28
N VAL A 603 5.03 10.17 -21.72
CA VAL A 603 5.37 11.31 -20.83
C VAL A 603 4.39 11.39 -19.66
N TYR A 604 3.09 11.23 -19.91
CA TYR A 604 2.08 11.22 -18.85
C TYR A 604 2.32 10.07 -17.87
N VAL A 605 2.49 8.84 -18.34
CA VAL A 605 2.73 7.65 -17.52
C VAL A 605 4.03 7.78 -16.70
N PHE A 606 5.12 8.27 -17.30
CA PHE A 606 6.37 8.55 -16.59
C PHE A 606 6.20 9.65 -15.54
N GLY A 607 5.40 10.68 -15.82
CA GLY A 607 5.01 11.68 -14.84
C GLY A 607 4.32 11.07 -13.62
N MET A 608 3.35 10.16 -13.85
CA MET A 608 2.66 9.45 -12.77
C MET A 608 3.61 8.56 -11.98
N ILE A 609 4.53 7.84 -12.64
CA ILE A 609 5.59 7.07 -11.98
C ILE A 609 6.48 7.99 -11.12
N GLY A 610 6.83 9.17 -11.63
CA GLY A 610 7.64 10.19 -10.96
C GLY A 610 7.00 10.72 -9.67
N THR A 611 5.67 10.83 -9.61
CA THR A 611 4.97 11.31 -8.39
C THR A 611 5.28 10.45 -7.16
N CYS A 612 5.49 9.14 -7.33
CA CYS A 612 5.90 8.23 -6.25
C CYS A 612 7.21 8.67 -5.61
N PHE A 613 8.20 9.02 -6.43
CA PHE A 613 9.49 9.51 -5.96
C PHE A 613 9.35 10.86 -5.27
N GLY A 614 8.54 11.76 -5.84
CA GLY A 614 8.24 13.05 -5.22
C GLY A 614 7.67 12.93 -3.80
N ILE A 615 6.75 12.00 -3.58
CA ILE A 615 6.14 11.77 -2.25
C ILE A 615 7.15 11.14 -1.27
N VAL A 616 7.92 10.13 -1.72
CA VAL A 616 8.92 9.46 -0.88
C VAL A 616 10.03 10.44 -0.46
N LEU A 617 10.57 11.19 -1.42
CA LEU A 617 11.58 12.22 -1.18
C LEU A 617 11.02 13.36 -0.33
N GLY A 618 9.81 13.85 -0.67
CA GLY A 618 9.12 14.90 0.06
C GLY A 618 8.95 14.55 1.54
N LYS A 619 8.47 13.33 1.85
CA LYS A 619 8.36 12.85 3.24
C LYS A 619 9.72 12.78 3.95
N LYS A 620 10.77 12.33 3.26
CA LYS A 620 12.12 12.24 3.82
C LYS A 620 12.66 13.62 4.21
N TYR A 621 12.63 14.58 3.28
CA TYR A 621 13.13 15.93 3.52
C TYR A 621 12.24 16.72 4.48
N ALA A 622 10.92 16.58 4.40
CA ALA A 622 10.01 17.18 5.38
C ALA A 622 10.23 16.61 6.79
N GLY A 623 10.48 15.30 6.92
CA GLY A 623 10.81 14.66 8.20
C GLY A 623 12.14 15.16 8.79
N LEU A 624 13.17 15.32 7.96
CA LEU A 624 14.45 15.91 8.36
C LEU A 624 14.28 17.38 8.77
N TRP A 625 13.47 18.14 8.06
CA TRP A 625 13.18 19.54 8.40
C TRP A 625 12.39 19.66 9.71
N LEU A 626 11.36 18.84 9.91
CA LEU A 626 10.56 18.81 11.14
C LEU A 626 11.39 18.38 12.36
N THR A 627 12.28 17.40 12.21
CA THR A 627 13.19 16.98 13.30
C THR A 627 14.20 18.08 13.64
N LYS A 628 14.76 18.76 12.64
CA LYS A 628 15.63 19.95 12.84
C LYS A 628 14.88 21.08 13.56
N ARG A 629 13.64 21.39 13.14
CA ARG A 629 12.79 22.42 13.75
C ARG A 629 12.37 22.06 15.18
N ARG A 630 12.00 20.79 15.44
CA ARG A 630 11.71 20.29 16.80
C ARG A 630 12.94 20.34 17.70
N LYS A 631 14.14 20.04 17.18
CA LYS A 631 15.41 20.16 17.93
C LYS A 631 15.72 21.62 18.27
N GLN A 632 15.52 22.55 17.33
CA GLN A 632 15.64 23.99 17.59
C GLN A 632 14.63 24.48 18.64
N LEU A 633 13.36 24.07 18.55
CA LEU A 633 12.34 24.43 19.52
C LEU A 633 12.65 23.89 20.92
N ARG A 634 13.09 22.63 21.01
CA ARG A 634 13.51 21.99 22.27
C ARG A 634 14.73 22.68 22.88
N ASN A 635 15.68 23.10 22.05
CA ASN A 635 16.85 23.85 22.51
C ASN A 635 16.47 25.25 23.01
N ARG A 636 15.50 25.92 22.36
CA ARG A 636 14.92 27.19 22.84
C ARG A 636 14.18 27.03 24.18
N ILE A 637 13.38 25.97 24.34
CA ILE A 637 12.69 25.70 25.62
C ILE A 637 13.71 25.39 26.72
N ARG A 638 14.77 24.61 26.42
CA ARG A 638 15.86 24.36 27.38
C ARG A 638 16.64 25.63 27.72
N SER A 639 16.91 26.54 26.79
CA SER A 639 17.57 27.81 27.11
C SER A 639 16.68 28.72 27.96
N ILE A 640 15.36 28.66 27.80
CA ILE A 640 14.39 29.39 28.65
C ILE A 640 14.33 28.77 30.05
N GLN A 641 14.30 27.44 30.17
CA GLN A 641 14.36 26.75 31.46
C GLN A 641 15.67 26.99 32.20
N VAL A 642 16.81 26.92 31.52
CA VAL A 642 18.13 27.21 32.12
C VAL A 642 18.24 28.69 32.49
N GLY A 643 17.69 29.62 31.71
CA GLY A 643 17.59 31.03 32.08
C GLY A 643 16.72 31.30 33.31
N ALA A 644 15.72 30.46 33.58
CA ALA A 644 14.86 30.55 34.76
C ALA A 644 15.48 29.90 36.01
N THR A 645 16.42 28.96 35.87
CA THR A 645 17.10 28.33 37.03
C THR A 645 18.31 29.11 37.56
N TYR A 646 18.74 30.18 36.89
CA TYR A 646 19.88 31.01 37.33
C TYR A 646 19.48 32.41 37.84
N THR A 647 18.19 32.64 38.10
CA THR A 647 17.68 33.86 38.76
C THR A 647 16.93 33.57 40.05
N LEU A 648 17.41 32.62 40.85
CA LEU A 648 17.11 32.58 42.29
C LEU A 648 18.24 33.33 43.00
N ASN A 649 18.01 34.64 43.12
CA ASN A 649 18.87 35.59 43.80
C ASN A 649 18.95 35.23 45.29
N GLU A 650 20.16 35.01 45.78
CA GLU A 650 20.51 34.97 47.19
C GLU A 650 20.21 36.36 47.78
N ASN A 651 19.03 36.56 48.38
CA ASN A 651 18.75 37.57 49.42
C ASN A 651 17.23 37.66 49.68
N MET A 652 16.69 36.86 50.62
CA MET A 652 15.68 37.26 51.63
C MET A 652 15.15 36.05 52.45
N PRO A 653 14.55 36.28 53.65
CA PRO A 653 14.79 35.47 54.85
C PRO A 653 13.92 34.21 54.98
N ARG A 654 14.32 33.37 55.94
CA ARG A 654 13.70 32.10 56.32
C ARG A 654 12.22 32.22 56.67
N ALA A 655 11.50 31.16 56.32
CA ALA A 655 10.07 30.95 56.48
C ALA A 655 9.53 31.20 57.90
N GLY A 656 8.43 31.94 57.95
CA GLY A 656 7.52 32.07 59.08
C GLY A 656 6.30 32.86 58.61
N ASP A 657 5.13 32.27 58.79
CA ASP A 657 3.81 32.91 58.81
C ASP A 657 3.07 33.21 57.48
N ILE A 658 2.15 32.27 57.19
CA ILE A 658 0.69 32.49 57.15
C ILE A 658 0.09 33.42 56.04
N LEU A 659 -0.95 32.86 55.40
CA LEU A 659 -2.14 33.45 54.77
C LEU A 659 -2.17 33.74 53.24
N GLN A 660 -3.13 33.00 52.65
CA GLN A 660 -4.15 33.40 51.68
C GLN A 660 -3.81 33.59 50.20
N VAL A 661 -4.27 32.59 49.46
CA VAL A 661 -4.69 32.67 48.06
C VAL A 661 -5.97 33.52 47.96
N GLN A 662 -5.99 34.54 47.11
CA GLN A 662 -7.11 34.86 46.22
C GLN A 662 -6.68 35.71 45.00
N PRO A 663 -7.44 35.65 43.87
CA PRO A 663 -6.95 35.94 42.52
C PRO A 663 -7.48 37.24 41.92
N SER A 664 -6.78 37.81 40.92
CA SER A 664 -7.35 38.73 39.92
C SER A 664 -6.39 38.83 38.73
N HIS A 665 -6.78 38.38 37.53
CA HIS A 665 -7.53 39.06 36.46
C HIS A 665 -6.69 39.99 35.56
N ALA A 666 -6.88 39.79 34.24
CA ALA A 666 -6.58 40.68 33.11
C ALA A 666 -5.08 40.85 32.77
N SER A 667 -4.65 41.04 31.51
CA SER A 667 -5.33 41.26 30.23
C SER A 667 -4.31 41.01 29.11
N ILE A 668 -4.83 40.66 27.94
CA ILE A 668 -4.10 40.51 26.68
C ILE A 668 -3.85 41.91 26.11
N ASP A 669 -2.60 42.20 25.74
CA ASP A 669 -2.27 43.28 24.80
C ASP A 669 -1.43 42.74 23.65
N VAL A 670 -1.91 43.03 22.44
CA VAL A 670 -1.28 42.75 21.15
C VAL A 670 -0.54 44.00 20.71
N PRO A 671 0.75 43.94 20.35
CA PRO A 671 1.42 45.03 19.65
C PRO A 671 1.30 44.86 18.13
N ASN A 672 1.06 46.01 17.48
CA ASN A 672 1.00 46.25 16.03
C ASN A 672 2.18 45.67 15.22
#